data_AF-A0A2S6C3W6-F1
#
_entry.id   AF-A0A2S6C3W6-F1
#
_cell.length_a   1.000
_cell.length_b   1.000
_cell.length_c   1.000
_cell.angle_alpha   90.00
_cell.angle_beta   90.00
_cell.angle_gamma   90.00
#
_symmetry.space_group_name_H-M   'P 1'
#
loop_
_entity.id
_entity.type
_entity.pdbx_description
1 polymer ?
#
loop_
_entity_poly.entity_id
_entity_poly.type
_entity_poly.pdbx_seq_one_letter_code
_entity_poly.pdbx_strand_id
1 'polypeptide(L)'
;MPFDLAKCARPNILALEPYRCARDDYKDDGTNILLDANENAFGPGLALNNDGKLANGPSSSIEIDLLGLNRYPDPHQHELKQHLINLRNTHVHTEKNLTPENLFVGVGSDEAIDALLRAFCKPGHDKIVTCPPTYGMYGVSAQVNDVGIVKVPLDVDNDFAAQPDKINEALSADPSIKMVYLCSPGNPTGSLVDKEAVRKILEHPTWNGLVVLDEAYIDFAPEGTSLAEWVAEWPNLVVMQTMSKAFGLAGIRLGAAFASPEVATVLNNMKAPYNIPNPTSQLAVQALQPQNLEVGRKNREKIIQQRDRLLSEMPKITSVGRFRGGTASNFLLVELTDSAGKPSNEVALQVYERLAERRGVVVRFRGKEPGCLGCIRVTVGTEPEVTRFLKEIKNVLEDVHAGRLSQNSKEREEQKEKDANESVKEIMNDYETRRLEKIKQNQKLLADLDIKPVVPKVARNTDGKPPAKKRKVFQEQTAPARSSARIAAAPPKPSYNEDEIAKPIALPRSAVKKGKTSGSNLGSVVKGEDEPLVPSKNVDEIREGWNAWSSTAAPPTRDGDQVLHFEDYPDFTPNKSPEEMLREGCFGGSYYRPLRSRKLGIIVEDDWEEIPEPWISGLNVERFLTSPQYDPDVNKYKVSCGQSIEEWEAAGWISHEHDVRGWFQWYTRFFRGRRCEDDDRQVSRWKKCVGETGRWRRMLLKKYGQAGVRTVFDDGEDEEGVEVSPVMHQTCHHWAFEVRQQHLDEFWHGR
;
A
#
# COMPACT_ATOMS: atom_id res chain seq x y z
N MET A 1 1.92 6.44 26.76
CA MET A 1 0.59 5.81 26.92
C MET A 1 0.76 4.30 26.86
N PRO A 2 -0.02 3.49 27.62
CA PRO A 2 0.17 2.04 27.67
C PRO A 2 -0.25 1.34 26.36
N PHE A 3 -1.11 1.98 25.56
CA PHE A 3 -1.47 1.55 24.22
C PHE A 3 -0.45 2.06 23.19
N ASP A 4 0.06 1.15 22.36
CA ASP A 4 0.95 1.40 21.23
C ASP A 4 0.46 0.59 20.03
N LEU A 5 -0.18 1.29 19.07
CA LEU A 5 -0.73 0.66 17.88
C LEU A 5 0.35 -0.14 17.12
N ALA A 6 1.59 0.34 17.09
CA ALA A 6 2.67 -0.31 16.34
C ALA A 6 3.06 -1.67 16.94
N LYS A 7 2.80 -1.90 18.23
CA LYS A 7 2.99 -3.19 18.91
C LYS A 7 1.80 -4.14 18.76
N CYS A 8 0.61 -3.60 18.47
CA CYS A 8 -0.61 -4.40 18.34
C CYS A 8 -0.89 -4.79 16.89
N ALA A 9 -0.63 -3.89 15.94
CA ALA A 9 -0.82 -4.17 14.52
C ALA A 9 0.31 -5.06 13.98
N ARG A 10 -0.02 -5.95 13.04
CA ARG A 10 0.99 -6.80 12.40
C ARG A 10 1.98 -5.93 11.59
N PRO A 11 3.29 -6.18 11.63
CA PRO A 11 4.29 -5.35 10.94
C PRO A 11 4.04 -5.19 9.43
N ASN A 12 3.60 -6.26 8.75
CA ASN A 12 3.29 -6.23 7.32
C ASN A 12 2.11 -5.29 6.98
N ILE A 13 1.18 -5.08 7.93
CA ILE A 13 0.05 -4.15 7.79
C ILE A 13 0.49 -2.71 8.03
N LEU A 14 1.39 -2.46 8.98
CA LEU A 14 1.97 -1.13 9.19
C LEU A 14 2.82 -0.67 8.00
N ALA A 15 3.46 -1.61 7.30
CA ALA A 15 4.22 -1.36 6.09
C ALA A 15 3.39 -1.41 4.79
N LEU A 16 2.07 -1.63 4.88
CA LEU A 16 1.19 -1.72 3.73
C LEU A 16 0.98 -0.34 3.09
N GLU A 17 1.40 -0.20 1.84
CA GLU A 17 0.93 0.89 0.99
C GLU A 17 -0.48 0.54 0.49
N PRO A 18 -1.52 1.32 0.82
CA PRO A 18 -2.88 1.00 0.42
C PRO A 18 -3.00 1.04 -1.11
N TYR A 19 -3.91 0.22 -1.64
CA TYR A 19 -4.20 0.24 -3.08
C TYR A 19 -4.69 1.63 -3.51
N ARG A 20 -4.00 2.20 -4.50
CA ARG A 20 -4.37 3.49 -5.10
C ARG A 20 -5.46 3.29 -6.15
N CYS A 21 -6.69 3.60 -5.79
CA CYS A 21 -7.86 3.50 -6.65
C CYS A 21 -8.00 4.71 -7.59
N ALA A 22 -9.09 4.75 -8.36
CA ALA A 22 -9.30 5.76 -9.40
C ALA A 22 -9.63 7.13 -8.84
N ARG A 23 -10.39 7.13 -7.76
CA ARG A 23 -10.85 8.33 -7.07
C ARG A 23 -9.81 8.94 -6.13
N ASP A 24 -8.70 8.25 -5.88
CA ASP A 24 -7.59 8.81 -5.09
C ASP A 24 -6.80 9.85 -5.88
N ASP A 25 -6.80 9.74 -7.21
CA ASP A 25 -6.08 10.67 -8.09
C ASP A 25 -6.84 11.98 -8.28
N TYR A 26 -8.15 11.88 -8.53
CA TYR A 26 -9.02 13.04 -8.73
C TYR A 26 -10.40 12.76 -8.11
N LYS A 27 -10.84 13.69 -7.26
CA LYS A 27 -12.21 13.68 -6.73
C LYS A 27 -13.16 14.16 -7.82
N ASP A 28 -14.21 13.38 -8.05
CA ASP A 28 -15.28 13.78 -8.96
C ASP A 28 -16.35 14.60 -8.22
N ASP A 29 -16.72 15.73 -8.81
CA ASP A 29 -17.82 16.60 -8.36
C ASP A 29 -19.10 16.38 -9.18
N GLY A 30 -19.10 15.37 -10.05
CA GLY A 30 -20.20 15.03 -10.96
C GLY A 30 -20.16 15.77 -12.29
N THR A 31 -19.12 16.59 -12.53
CA THR A 31 -18.96 17.32 -13.80
C THR A 31 -17.92 16.70 -14.73
N ASN A 32 -17.11 15.75 -14.24
CA ASN A 32 -16.04 15.15 -15.01
C ASN A 32 -16.49 13.97 -15.86
N ILE A 33 -15.78 13.75 -16.96
CA ILE A 33 -15.86 12.53 -17.77
C ILE A 33 -14.87 11.51 -17.19
N LEU A 34 -15.40 10.40 -16.68
CA LEU A 34 -14.63 9.40 -15.94
C LEU A 34 -14.25 8.23 -16.85
N LEU A 35 -13.03 8.25 -17.39
CA LEU A 35 -12.47 7.20 -18.26
C LEU A 35 -11.31 6.44 -17.59
N ASP A 36 -11.34 6.29 -16.27
CA ASP A 36 -10.20 5.90 -15.44
C ASP A 36 -10.37 4.58 -14.67
N ALA A 37 -11.60 4.14 -14.41
CA ALA A 37 -11.90 3.00 -13.54
C ALA A 37 -12.35 1.71 -14.29
N ASN A 38 -12.38 1.75 -15.62
CA ASN A 38 -12.95 0.70 -16.47
C ASN A 38 -14.42 0.42 -16.13
N GLU A 39 -15.18 1.43 -15.70
CA GLU A 39 -16.62 1.31 -15.48
C GLU A 39 -17.37 1.30 -16.82
N ASN A 40 -18.59 0.78 -16.83
CA ASN A 40 -19.43 0.81 -18.03
C ASN A 40 -20.17 2.15 -18.10
N ALA A 41 -19.74 3.02 -19.01
CA ALA A 41 -20.34 4.33 -19.20
C ALA A 41 -21.79 4.30 -19.75
N PHE A 42 -22.23 3.18 -20.33
CA PHE A 42 -23.62 3.01 -20.81
C PHE A 42 -24.58 2.58 -19.70
N GLY A 43 -24.09 2.40 -18.46
CA GLY A 43 -24.88 2.03 -17.31
C GLY A 43 -25.16 0.53 -17.20
N PRO A 44 -26.07 0.13 -16.31
CA PRO A 44 -26.32 -1.26 -16.01
C PRO A 44 -26.98 -1.99 -17.19
N GLY A 45 -26.67 -3.27 -17.34
CA GLY A 45 -27.37 -4.19 -18.25
C GLY A 45 -28.77 -4.55 -17.75
N LEU A 46 -29.59 -3.54 -17.45
CA LEU A 46 -30.95 -3.66 -16.96
C LEU A 46 -31.87 -2.86 -17.86
N ALA A 47 -33.03 -3.43 -18.20
CA ALA A 47 -34.09 -2.70 -18.89
C ALA A 47 -34.69 -1.66 -17.93
N LEU A 48 -34.26 -0.41 -18.05
CA LEU A 48 -34.73 0.71 -17.22
C LEU A 48 -35.65 1.64 -18.03
N ASN A 49 -36.62 2.26 -17.36
CA ASN A 49 -37.41 3.36 -17.88
C ASN A 49 -36.66 4.69 -17.70
N ASN A 50 -37.24 5.79 -18.19
CA ASN A 50 -36.63 7.12 -18.12
C ASN A 50 -36.38 7.63 -16.70
N ASP A 51 -37.03 7.06 -15.69
CA ASP A 51 -36.83 7.40 -14.27
C ASP A 51 -35.76 6.53 -13.60
N GLY A 52 -35.05 5.68 -14.37
CA GLY A 52 -34.06 4.74 -13.84
C GLY A 52 -34.67 3.57 -13.06
N LYS A 53 -35.98 3.33 -13.21
CA LYS A 53 -36.68 2.18 -12.61
C LYS A 53 -36.73 1.03 -13.62
N LEU A 54 -36.78 -0.21 -13.15
CA LEU A 54 -36.92 -1.38 -14.04
C LEU A 54 -38.21 -1.24 -14.89
N ALA A 55 -38.05 -1.20 -16.22
CA ALA A 55 -39.13 -1.15 -17.19
C ALA A 55 -39.62 -2.58 -17.44
N ASN A 56 -40.71 -2.99 -16.79
CA ASN A 56 -41.25 -4.34 -16.92
C ASN A 56 -42.58 -4.32 -17.72
N GLY A 57 -42.72 -5.28 -18.64
CA GLY A 57 -43.98 -5.56 -19.35
C GLY A 57 -45.08 -6.11 -18.42
N PRO A 58 -46.27 -6.48 -18.94
CA PRO A 58 -47.49 -6.70 -18.15
C PRO A 58 -47.51 -7.91 -17.20
N SER A 59 -46.44 -8.69 -17.08
CA SER A 59 -46.34 -9.83 -16.15
C SER A 59 -44.87 -10.05 -15.72
N SER A 60 -44.63 -10.21 -14.42
CA SER A 60 -43.33 -10.22 -13.71
C SER A 60 -42.74 -8.83 -13.40
N SER A 61 -43.23 -8.22 -12.32
CA SER A 61 -42.51 -7.19 -11.61
C SER A 61 -41.30 -7.80 -10.93
N ILE A 62 -40.10 -7.34 -11.27
CA ILE A 62 -38.99 -7.48 -10.34
C ILE A 62 -39.05 -6.25 -9.46
N GLU A 63 -39.72 -6.40 -8.33
CA GLU A 63 -39.49 -5.51 -7.20
C GLU A 63 -38.24 -6.02 -6.49
N ILE A 64 -37.23 -5.16 -6.32
CA ILE A 64 -36.30 -5.39 -5.21
C ILE A 64 -37.19 -5.40 -3.98
N ASP A 65 -37.27 -6.54 -3.31
CA ASP A 65 -38.14 -6.68 -2.14
C ASP A 65 -37.53 -5.88 -0.99
N LEU A 66 -37.91 -4.60 -0.93
CA LEU A 66 -37.49 -3.71 0.15
C LEU A 66 -38.16 -4.09 1.48
N LEU A 67 -39.28 -4.83 1.45
CA LEU A 67 -39.92 -5.33 2.66
C LEU A 67 -39.11 -6.48 3.28
N GLY A 68 -38.36 -7.22 2.46
CA GLY A 68 -37.47 -8.31 2.87
C GLY A 68 -36.14 -7.87 3.49
N LEU A 69 -35.81 -6.57 3.49
CA LEU A 69 -34.53 -6.06 4.02
C LEU A 69 -34.33 -6.27 5.53
N ASN A 70 -35.41 -6.55 6.26
CA ASN A 70 -35.36 -6.88 7.69
C ASN A 70 -34.89 -8.32 7.97
N ARG A 71 -34.67 -9.15 6.94
CA ARG A 71 -34.21 -10.53 7.07
C ARG A 71 -32.81 -10.71 6.45
N TYR A 72 -32.04 -11.62 7.04
CA TYR A 72 -30.76 -12.04 6.45
C TYR A 72 -30.98 -12.70 5.07
N PRO A 73 -30.06 -12.49 4.12
CA PRO A 73 -30.10 -13.16 2.81
C PRO A 73 -29.83 -14.67 2.94
N ASP A 74 -30.14 -15.43 1.89
CA ASP A 74 -29.73 -16.82 1.77
C ASP A 74 -28.18 -16.92 1.80
N PRO A 75 -27.59 -17.62 2.77
CA PRO A 75 -26.14 -17.76 2.87
C PRO A 75 -25.55 -18.65 1.76
N HIS A 76 -26.35 -19.45 1.05
CA HIS A 76 -25.90 -20.37 0.00
C HIS A 76 -26.00 -19.78 -1.41
N GLN A 77 -26.86 -18.77 -1.60
CA GLN A 77 -27.10 -18.06 -2.85
C GLN A 77 -27.44 -18.98 -4.03
N HIS A 78 -28.28 -20.00 -3.80
CA HIS A 78 -28.50 -21.07 -4.78
C HIS A 78 -29.02 -20.53 -6.13
N GLU A 79 -30.05 -19.68 -6.11
CA GLU A 79 -30.63 -19.08 -7.32
C GLU A 79 -29.62 -18.23 -8.11
N LEU A 80 -28.89 -17.35 -7.42
CA LEU A 80 -27.86 -16.51 -8.02
C LEU A 80 -26.76 -17.37 -8.68
N LYS A 81 -26.27 -18.38 -7.95
CA LYS A 81 -25.27 -19.31 -8.47
C LYS A 81 -25.80 -20.04 -9.70
N GLN A 82 -27.04 -20.52 -9.67
CA GLN A 82 -27.64 -21.21 -10.82
C GLN A 82 -27.69 -20.31 -12.07
N HIS A 83 -28.05 -19.03 -11.93
CA HIS A 83 -28.04 -18.11 -13.05
C HIS A 83 -26.63 -17.84 -13.62
N LEU A 84 -25.61 -17.73 -12.76
CA LEU A 84 -24.22 -17.59 -13.18
C LEU A 84 -23.69 -18.85 -13.88
N ILE A 85 -24.09 -20.04 -13.41
CA ILE A 85 -23.79 -21.31 -14.06
C ILE A 85 -24.43 -21.37 -15.45
N ASN A 86 -25.71 -21.04 -15.57
CA ASN A 86 -26.42 -21.04 -16.86
C ASN A 86 -25.75 -20.11 -17.88
N LEU A 87 -25.19 -18.98 -17.42
CA LEU A 87 -24.45 -18.05 -18.28
C LEU A 87 -23.14 -18.65 -18.81
N ARG A 88 -22.49 -19.56 -18.08
CA ARG A 88 -21.14 -20.06 -18.38
C ARG A 88 -21.07 -21.52 -18.83
N ASN A 89 -22.15 -22.29 -18.75
CA ASN A 89 -22.28 -23.57 -19.43
C ASN A 89 -22.51 -23.34 -20.94
N THR A 90 -21.46 -23.00 -21.67
CA THR A 90 -21.52 -22.73 -23.12
C THR A 90 -21.11 -23.93 -23.96
N HIS A 91 -20.45 -24.93 -23.35
CA HIS A 91 -19.94 -26.15 -23.95
C HIS A 91 -18.92 -25.92 -25.08
N VAL A 92 -18.18 -24.82 -25.02
CA VAL A 92 -17.12 -24.49 -25.99
C VAL A 92 -15.81 -25.23 -25.69
N HIS A 93 -15.58 -25.60 -24.43
CA HIS A 93 -14.34 -26.19 -23.94
C HIS A 93 -14.53 -27.55 -23.28
N THR A 94 -15.73 -27.88 -22.81
CA THR A 94 -16.05 -29.19 -22.21
C THR A 94 -17.55 -29.52 -22.34
N GLU A 95 -17.85 -30.82 -22.46
CA GLU A 95 -19.22 -31.35 -22.39
C GLU A 95 -19.74 -31.45 -20.95
N LYS A 96 -18.87 -31.28 -19.94
CA LYS A 96 -19.27 -31.31 -18.54
C LYS A 96 -20.03 -30.05 -18.17
N ASN A 97 -21.07 -30.22 -17.37
CA ASN A 97 -21.81 -29.10 -16.79
C ASN A 97 -21.11 -28.60 -15.53
N LEU A 98 -21.02 -27.28 -15.40
CA LEU A 98 -20.91 -26.65 -14.12
C LEU A 98 -22.24 -26.75 -13.36
N THR A 99 -22.14 -26.74 -12.04
CA THR A 99 -23.23 -26.79 -11.07
C THR A 99 -23.03 -25.70 -10.01
N PRO A 100 -24.05 -25.29 -9.24
CA PRO A 100 -23.86 -24.29 -8.18
C PRO A 100 -22.74 -24.62 -7.18
N GLU A 101 -22.40 -25.90 -7.02
CA GLU A 101 -21.30 -26.40 -6.19
C GLU A 101 -19.92 -25.95 -6.72
N ASN A 102 -19.80 -25.61 -8.00
CA ASN A 102 -18.58 -25.07 -8.61
C ASN A 102 -18.36 -23.58 -8.31
N LEU A 103 -19.25 -22.92 -7.57
CA LEU A 103 -19.22 -21.46 -7.41
C LEU A 103 -18.98 -20.99 -5.98
N PHE A 104 -18.08 -20.02 -5.87
CA PHE A 104 -18.02 -19.05 -4.79
C PHE A 104 -18.46 -17.68 -5.32
N VAL A 105 -19.29 -16.96 -4.57
CA VAL A 105 -19.67 -15.57 -4.88
C VAL A 105 -19.22 -14.65 -3.75
N GLY A 106 -18.67 -13.50 -4.13
CA GLY A 106 -18.08 -12.54 -3.20
C GLY A 106 -18.34 -11.09 -3.54
N VAL A 107 -17.95 -10.21 -2.62
CA VAL A 107 -18.06 -8.75 -2.70
C VAL A 107 -17.07 -8.22 -3.75
N GLY A 108 -17.46 -8.33 -5.02
CA GLY A 108 -16.55 -8.20 -6.16
C GLY A 108 -15.63 -9.43 -6.30
N SER A 109 -14.85 -9.48 -7.38
CA SER A 109 -13.81 -10.50 -7.53
C SER A 109 -12.64 -10.29 -6.55
N ASP A 110 -12.52 -9.10 -5.94
CA ASP A 110 -11.51 -8.81 -4.93
C ASP A 110 -11.67 -9.68 -3.67
N GLU A 111 -12.90 -10.00 -3.24
CA GLU A 111 -13.12 -10.94 -2.12
C GLU A 111 -12.66 -12.36 -2.50
N ALA A 112 -12.80 -12.78 -3.76
CA ALA A 112 -12.28 -14.06 -4.21
C ALA A 112 -10.75 -14.11 -4.19
N ILE A 113 -10.07 -13.01 -4.58
CA ILE A 113 -8.61 -12.88 -4.46
C ILE A 113 -8.17 -13.08 -3.01
N ASP A 114 -8.77 -12.35 -2.07
CA ASP A 114 -8.44 -12.45 -0.64
C ASP A 114 -8.77 -13.85 -0.08
N ALA A 115 -9.92 -14.41 -0.46
CA ALA A 115 -10.35 -15.71 0.03
C ALA A 115 -9.43 -16.85 -0.43
N LEU A 116 -9.01 -16.83 -1.70
CA LEU A 116 -8.05 -17.81 -2.23
C LEU A 116 -6.72 -17.75 -1.49
N LEU A 117 -6.18 -16.55 -1.24
CA LEU A 117 -4.93 -16.38 -0.50
C LEU A 117 -5.04 -16.93 0.93
N ARG A 118 -6.11 -16.61 1.66
CA ARG A 118 -6.35 -17.11 3.02
C ARG A 118 -6.49 -18.63 3.08
N ALA A 119 -7.13 -19.23 2.08
CA ALA A 119 -7.41 -20.66 2.06
C ALA A 119 -6.18 -21.51 1.71
N PHE A 120 -5.35 -21.03 0.77
CA PHE A 120 -4.31 -21.85 0.15
C PHE A 120 -2.87 -21.42 0.45
N CYS A 121 -2.66 -20.26 1.08
CA CYS A 121 -1.32 -19.77 1.43
C CYS A 121 -1.16 -19.63 2.95
N LYS A 122 -0.14 -20.27 3.50
CA LYS A 122 0.31 -20.07 4.88
C LYS A 122 1.01 -18.70 5.02
N PRO A 123 0.52 -17.80 5.89
CA PRO A 123 1.16 -16.52 6.16
C PRO A 123 2.62 -16.67 6.62
N GLY A 124 3.49 -15.77 6.17
CA GLY A 124 4.92 -15.70 6.46
C GLY A 124 5.76 -16.79 5.80
N HIS A 125 5.18 -17.64 4.95
CA HIS A 125 5.85 -18.79 4.34
C HIS A 125 5.54 -18.96 2.86
N ASP A 126 4.26 -19.15 2.52
CA ASP A 126 3.87 -19.46 1.14
C ASP A 126 3.90 -18.20 0.26
N LYS A 127 3.96 -18.46 -1.05
CA LYS A 127 4.10 -17.42 -2.07
C LYS A 127 3.09 -17.62 -3.20
N ILE A 128 2.86 -16.55 -3.94
CA ILE A 128 2.15 -16.57 -5.22
C ILE A 128 3.05 -16.10 -6.35
N VAL A 129 2.78 -16.55 -7.58
CA VAL A 129 3.32 -15.96 -8.79
C VAL A 129 2.34 -14.93 -9.33
N THR A 130 2.87 -13.76 -9.71
CA THR A 130 2.16 -12.73 -10.46
C THR A 130 2.93 -12.37 -11.72
N CYS A 131 2.22 -11.95 -12.77
CA CYS A 131 2.81 -11.65 -14.07
C CYS A 131 2.69 -10.16 -14.42
N PRO A 132 3.58 -9.28 -13.92
CA PRO A 132 3.49 -7.84 -14.19
C PRO A 132 3.82 -7.47 -15.64
N PRO A 133 3.23 -6.41 -16.21
CA PRO A 133 2.25 -5.53 -15.58
C PRO A 133 0.87 -6.19 -15.48
N THR A 134 0.25 -6.14 -14.31
CA THR A 134 -1.05 -6.78 -14.05
C THR A 134 -1.83 -6.03 -12.96
N TYR A 135 -2.97 -6.57 -12.54
CA TYR A 135 -3.84 -5.94 -11.56
C TYR A 135 -3.19 -5.88 -10.16
N GLY A 136 -3.13 -4.68 -9.58
CA GLY A 136 -2.39 -4.42 -8.34
C GLY A 136 -2.95 -5.10 -7.09
N MET A 137 -4.24 -5.45 -7.09
CA MET A 137 -4.88 -6.06 -5.92
C MET A 137 -4.30 -7.44 -5.56
N TYR A 138 -3.72 -8.19 -6.51
CA TYR A 138 -3.04 -9.44 -6.17
C TYR A 138 -1.90 -9.19 -5.19
N GLY A 139 -1.10 -8.15 -5.44
CA GLY A 139 0.03 -7.79 -4.57
C GLY A 139 -0.41 -7.20 -3.24
N VAL A 140 -1.41 -6.32 -3.25
CA VAL A 140 -1.96 -5.72 -2.03
C VAL A 140 -2.59 -6.79 -1.14
N SER A 141 -3.43 -7.66 -1.69
CA SER A 141 -4.06 -8.74 -0.93
C SER A 141 -3.04 -9.77 -0.43
N ALA A 142 -1.99 -10.07 -1.21
CA ALA A 142 -0.90 -10.92 -0.74
C ALA A 142 -0.18 -10.28 0.46
N GLN A 143 0.12 -8.99 0.41
CA GLN A 143 0.76 -8.29 1.52
C GLN A 143 -0.14 -8.26 2.77
N VAL A 144 -1.44 -8.01 2.64
CA VAL A 144 -2.41 -8.08 3.76
C VAL A 144 -2.40 -9.47 4.42
N ASN A 145 -2.35 -10.52 3.60
CA ASN A 145 -2.31 -11.91 4.07
C ASN A 145 -0.91 -12.40 4.48
N ASP A 146 0.12 -11.55 4.37
CA ASP A 146 1.54 -11.90 4.62
C ASP A 146 2.00 -13.08 3.77
N VAL A 147 1.65 -13.02 2.48
CA VAL A 147 2.00 -14.00 1.45
C VAL A 147 3.08 -13.39 0.55
N GLY A 148 4.16 -14.14 0.30
CA GLY A 148 5.24 -13.65 -0.55
C GLY A 148 4.85 -13.62 -2.03
N ILE A 149 5.57 -12.83 -2.83
CA ILE A 149 5.29 -12.68 -4.26
C ILE A 149 6.53 -13.00 -5.07
N VAL A 150 6.41 -13.94 -5.99
CA VAL A 150 7.35 -14.19 -7.08
C VAL A 150 6.81 -13.50 -8.33
N LYS A 151 7.64 -12.69 -8.99
CA LYS A 151 7.23 -11.95 -10.20
C LYS A 151 7.85 -12.61 -11.41
N VAL A 152 7.00 -13.05 -12.35
CA VAL A 152 7.40 -13.53 -13.67
C VAL A 152 6.78 -12.58 -14.71
N PRO A 153 7.46 -11.49 -15.11
CA PRO A 153 6.87 -10.47 -15.97
C PRO A 153 6.30 -11.04 -17.27
N LEU A 154 5.27 -10.38 -17.81
CA LEU A 154 4.77 -10.66 -19.15
C LEU A 154 5.84 -10.30 -20.20
N ASP A 155 5.73 -10.89 -21.39
CA ASP A 155 6.64 -10.58 -22.49
C ASP A 155 6.27 -9.24 -23.14
N VAL A 156 6.96 -8.17 -22.73
CA VAL A 156 6.68 -6.80 -23.16
C VAL A 156 6.89 -6.57 -24.65
N ASP A 157 7.70 -7.41 -25.30
CA ASP A 157 8.02 -7.33 -26.73
C ASP A 157 7.07 -8.18 -27.59
N ASN A 158 6.29 -9.05 -26.96
CA ASN A 158 5.26 -9.88 -27.58
C ASN A 158 3.87 -9.59 -27.01
N ASP A 159 3.45 -8.32 -27.08
CA ASP A 159 2.13 -7.83 -26.65
C ASP A 159 1.69 -8.29 -25.25
N PHE A 160 2.64 -8.39 -24.33
CA PHE A 160 2.44 -8.85 -22.96
C PHE A 160 1.91 -10.29 -22.87
N ALA A 161 2.36 -11.17 -23.76
CA ALA A 161 2.07 -12.59 -23.68
C ALA A 161 2.54 -13.20 -22.35
N ALA A 162 1.76 -14.15 -21.83
CA ALA A 162 2.17 -14.96 -20.69
C ALA A 162 3.35 -15.87 -21.08
N GLN A 163 4.24 -16.13 -20.13
CA GLN A 163 5.47 -16.91 -20.36
C GLN A 163 5.42 -18.23 -19.58
N PRO A 164 4.66 -19.25 -20.04
CA PRO A 164 4.40 -20.47 -19.28
C PRO A 164 5.67 -21.25 -18.94
N ASP A 165 6.70 -21.23 -19.80
CA ASP A 165 8.00 -21.85 -19.50
C ASP A 165 8.68 -21.20 -18.28
N LYS A 166 8.77 -19.87 -18.27
CA LYS A 166 9.37 -19.13 -17.14
C LYS A 166 8.54 -19.27 -15.86
N ILE A 167 7.22 -19.38 -16.00
CA ILE A 167 6.33 -19.68 -14.86
C ILE A 167 6.66 -21.07 -14.32
N ASN A 168 6.69 -22.10 -15.17
CA ASN A 168 7.00 -23.47 -14.75
C ASN A 168 8.42 -23.61 -14.16
N GLU A 169 9.40 -22.88 -14.68
CA GLU A 169 10.74 -22.77 -14.08
C GLU A 169 10.68 -22.22 -12.65
N ALA A 170 9.93 -21.13 -12.43
CA ALA A 170 9.75 -20.55 -11.09
C ALA A 170 9.03 -21.52 -10.13
N LEU A 171 8.00 -22.22 -10.61
CA LEU A 171 7.26 -23.23 -9.86
C LEU A 171 8.15 -24.43 -9.46
N SER A 172 9.02 -24.86 -10.36
CA SER A 172 9.99 -25.93 -10.10
C SER A 172 11.08 -25.50 -9.11
N ALA A 173 11.48 -24.23 -9.14
CA ALA A 173 12.54 -23.68 -8.30
C ALA A 173 12.09 -23.43 -6.86
N ASP A 174 10.80 -23.22 -6.60
CA ASP A 174 10.29 -22.83 -5.28
C ASP A 174 9.00 -23.56 -4.87
N PRO A 175 9.11 -24.60 -4.01
CA PRO A 175 7.95 -25.38 -3.56
C PRO A 175 7.02 -24.62 -2.60
N SER A 176 7.42 -23.42 -2.12
CA SER A 176 6.54 -22.57 -1.31
C SER A 176 5.52 -21.81 -2.17
N ILE A 177 5.63 -21.84 -3.50
CA ILE A 177 4.62 -21.24 -4.38
C ILE A 177 3.36 -22.11 -4.38
N LYS A 178 2.22 -21.54 -4.01
CA LYS A 178 0.92 -22.23 -3.98
C LYS A 178 -0.04 -21.83 -5.07
N MET A 179 0.20 -20.68 -5.72
CA MET A 179 -0.73 -20.15 -6.69
C MET A 179 -0.03 -19.35 -7.80
N VAL A 180 -0.63 -19.34 -8.99
CA VAL A 180 -0.25 -18.48 -10.12
C VAL A 180 -1.45 -17.62 -10.51
N TYR A 181 -1.29 -16.30 -10.52
CA TYR A 181 -2.31 -15.38 -11.04
C TYR A 181 -2.00 -14.96 -12.47
N LEU A 182 -2.98 -15.19 -13.35
CA LEU A 182 -3.02 -14.72 -14.74
C LEU A 182 -4.28 -13.87 -14.93
N CYS A 183 -4.18 -12.77 -15.66
CA CYS A 183 -5.32 -11.90 -15.95
C CYS A 183 -5.57 -11.91 -17.46
N SER A 184 -6.77 -12.31 -17.88
CA SER A 184 -7.13 -12.51 -19.29
C SER A 184 -8.57 -12.10 -19.53
N PRO A 185 -8.86 -11.02 -20.27
CA PRO A 185 -7.93 -10.01 -20.77
C PRO A 185 -7.18 -9.28 -19.62
N GLY A 186 -5.89 -9.03 -19.81
CA GLY A 186 -5.01 -8.43 -18.79
C GLY A 186 -5.34 -6.98 -18.48
N ASN A 187 -5.19 -6.55 -17.23
CA ASN A 187 -5.26 -5.14 -16.83
C ASN A 187 -3.88 -4.70 -16.32
N PRO A 188 -3.16 -3.78 -17.00
CA PRO A 188 -3.69 -2.77 -17.92
C PRO A 188 -3.55 -3.09 -19.42
N THR A 189 -3.14 -4.30 -19.81
CA THR A 189 -2.64 -4.59 -21.16
C THR A 189 -3.72 -4.87 -22.21
N GLY A 190 -4.92 -5.29 -21.81
CA GLY A 190 -6.01 -5.71 -22.70
C GLY A 190 -5.75 -7.03 -23.45
N SER A 191 -4.59 -7.67 -23.24
CA SER A 191 -4.16 -8.89 -23.93
C SER A 191 -4.84 -10.13 -23.36
N LEU A 192 -5.26 -11.05 -24.23
CA LEU A 192 -5.72 -12.38 -23.84
C LEU A 192 -4.51 -13.27 -23.51
N VAL A 193 -4.70 -14.14 -22.52
CA VAL A 193 -3.80 -15.27 -22.26
C VAL A 193 -4.26 -16.45 -23.09
N ASP A 194 -3.34 -17.06 -23.84
CA ASP A 194 -3.60 -18.26 -24.62
C ASP A 194 -4.02 -19.44 -23.70
N LYS A 195 -5.09 -20.13 -24.07
CA LYS A 195 -5.56 -21.35 -23.39
C LYS A 195 -4.44 -22.39 -23.30
N GLU A 196 -3.60 -22.53 -24.32
CA GLU A 196 -2.47 -23.47 -24.31
C GLU A 196 -1.39 -23.08 -23.31
N ALA A 197 -1.18 -21.78 -23.08
CA ALA A 197 -0.28 -21.31 -22.03
C ALA A 197 -0.83 -21.66 -20.63
N VAL A 198 -2.15 -21.52 -20.42
CA VAL A 198 -2.81 -21.95 -19.17
C VAL A 198 -2.68 -23.46 -19.00
N ARG A 199 -2.97 -24.24 -20.05
CA ARG A 199 -2.84 -25.72 -20.06
C ARG A 199 -1.44 -26.16 -19.64
N LYS A 200 -0.41 -25.54 -20.21
CA LYS A 200 0.99 -25.86 -19.93
C LYS A 200 1.41 -25.64 -18.47
N ILE A 201 0.77 -24.69 -17.77
CA ILE A 201 1.00 -24.45 -16.34
C ILE A 201 0.19 -25.47 -15.50
N LEU A 202 -1.06 -25.74 -15.89
CA LEU A 202 -1.91 -26.74 -15.24
C LEU A 202 -1.31 -28.16 -15.28
N GLU A 203 -0.62 -28.50 -16.36
CA GLU A 203 0.06 -29.79 -16.59
C GLU A 203 1.44 -29.91 -15.91
N HIS A 204 1.83 -28.94 -15.08
CA HIS A 204 3.14 -28.96 -14.43
C HIS A 204 3.36 -30.29 -13.67
N PRO A 205 4.45 -31.03 -13.92
CA PRO A 205 4.55 -32.45 -13.53
C PRO A 205 4.67 -32.68 -12.02
N THR A 206 5.25 -31.73 -11.28
CA THR A 206 5.59 -31.89 -9.85
C THR A 206 5.02 -30.82 -8.93
N TRP A 207 4.45 -29.75 -9.48
CA TRP A 207 3.94 -28.64 -8.70
C TRP A 207 2.49 -28.92 -8.31
N ASN A 208 2.14 -28.60 -7.07
CA ASN A 208 0.79 -28.80 -6.55
C ASN A 208 0.27 -27.50 -5.96
N GLY A 209 -0.46 -26.75 -6.79
CA GLY A 209 -1.05 -25.47 -6.45
C GLY A 209 -2.12 -25.06 -7.45
N LEU A 210 -2.67 -23.86 -7.29
CA LEU A 210 -3.79 -23.35 -8.09
C LEU A 210 -3.35 -22.39 -9.19
N VAL A 211 -3.90 -22.57 -10.39
CA VAL A 211 -3.85 -21.56 -11.44
C VAL A 211 -5.12 -20.72 -11.33
N VAL A 212 -4.98 -19.43 -11.08
CA VAL A 212 -6.09 -18.48 -10.98
C VAL A 212 -6.09 -17.60 -12.23
N LEU A 213 -7.16 -17.71 -13.01
CA LEU A 213 -7.41 -16.89 -14.18
C LEU A 213 -8.45 -15.81 -13.86
N ASP A 214 -8.03 -14.56 -13.84
CA ASP A 214 -8.91 -13.40 -13.66
C ASP A 214 -9.47 -12.95 -15.01
N GLU A 215 -10.75 -13.22 -15.20
CA GLU A 215 -11.56 -12.97 -16.37
C GLU A 215 -12.50 -11.76 -16.20
N ALA A 216 -12.09 -10.74 -15.43
CA ALA A 216 -12.92 -9.55 -15.18
C ALA A 216 -13.40 -8.81 -16.45
N TYR A 217 -12.73 -8.97 -17.59
CA TYR A 217 -13.06 -8.33 -18.87
C TYR A 217 -13.48 -9.32 -19.97
N ILE A 218 -13.66 -10.61 -19.65
CA ILE A 218 -13.84 -11.67 -20.64
C ILE A 218 -15.08 -11.48 -21.52
N ASP A 219 -16.12 -10.84 -21.00
CA ASP A 219 -17.35 -10.57 -21.75
C ASP A 219 -17.14 -9.58 -22.90
N PHE A 220 -15.99 -8.89 -23.00
CA PHE A 220 -15.59 -8.06 -24.16
C PHE A 220 -14.75 -8.83 -25.20
N ALA A 221 -14.29 -10.03 -24.86
CA ALA A 221 -13.55 -10.90 -25.77
C ALA A 221 -14.51 -11.60 -26.77
N PRO A 222 -13.99 -12.22 -27.84
CA PRO A 222 -14.80 -13.04 -28.72
C PRO A 222 -15.59 -14.11 -27.97
N GLU A 223 -16.78 -14.44 -28.46
CA GLU A 223 -17.63 -15.47 -27.86
C GLU A 223 -16.90 -16.82 -27.79
N GLY A 224 -17.04 -17.51 -26.65
CA GLY A 224 -16.34 -18.78 -26.41
C GLY A 224 -14.89 -18.66 -25.93
N THR A 225 -14.40 -17.47 -25.58
CA THR A 225 -13.03 -17.30 -25.06
C THR A 225 -12.89 -17.67 -23.57
N SER A 226 -13.97 -17.54 -22.79
CA SER A 226 -13.99 -17.77 -21.34
C SER A 226 -13.67 -19.21 -20.96
N LEU A 227 -12.68 -19.43 -20.09
CA LEU A 227 -12.32 -20.75 -19.56
C LEU A 227 -13.11 -21.16 -18.31
N ALA A 228 -14.12 -20.38 -17.89
CA ALA A 228 -14.90 -20.65 -16.67
C ALA A 228 -15.45 -22.09 -16.56
N GLU A 229 -15.98 -22.68 -17.64
CA GLU A 229 -16.46 -24.08 -17.64
C GLU A 229 -15.35 -25.12 -17.58
N TRP A 230 -14.12 -24.74 -17.95
CA TRP A 230 -12.98 -25.65 -18.02
C TRP A 230 -12.52 -26.11 -16.62
N VAL A 231 -12.97 -25.45 -15.55
CA VAL A 231 -12.75 -25.90 -14.16
C VAL A 231 -13.43 -27.24 -13.86
N ALA A 232 -14.40 -27.67 -14.68
CA ALA A 232 -14.99 -29.01 -14.60
C ALA A 232 -14.02 -30.12 -15.05
N GLU A 233 -12.97 -29.76 -15.79
CA GLU A 233 -11.89 -30.66 -16.20
C GLU A 233 -10.65 -30.52 -15.32
N TRP A 234 -10.35 -29.30 -14.87
CA TRP A 234 -9.11 -28.99 -14.16
C TRP A 234 -9.37 -28.64 -12.70
N PRO A 235 -9.15 -29.57 -11.76
CA PRO A 235 -9.50 -29.34 -10.36
C PRO A 235 -8.66 -28.26 -9.66
N ASN A 236 -7.51 -27.92 -10.24
CA ASN A 236 -6.60 -26.87 -9.81
C ASN A 236 -6.71 -25.56 -10.60
N LEU A 237 -7.72 -25.42 -11.46
CA LEU A 237 -8.06 -24.15 -12.12
C LEU A 237 -9.15 -23.42 -11.34
N VAL A 238 -8.95 -22.12 -11.13
CA VAL A 238 -9.95 -21.20 -10.63
C VAL A 238 -10.11 -20.06 -11.63
N VAL A 239 -11.34 -19.77 -12.04
CA VAL A 239 -11.65 -18.66 -12.96
C VAL A 239 -12.49 -17.63 -12.23
N MET A 240 -12.01 -16.40 -12.14
CA MET A 240 -12.71 -15.29 -11.46
C MET A 240 -13.38 -14.37 -12.48
N GLN A 241 -14.60 -13.94 -12.18
CA GLN A 241 -15.35 -13.00 -13.02
C GLN A 241 -16.09 -11.97 -12.17
N THR A 242 -16.58 -10.90 -12.80
CA THR A 242 -17.30 -9.82 -12.10
C THR A 242 -18.45 -9.26 -12.90
N MET A 243 -19.48 -8.79 -12.20
CA MET A 243 -20.54 -7.97 -12.80
C MET A 243 -20.19 -6.48 -12.88
N SER A 244 -18.98 -6.09 -12.49
CA SER A 244 -18.59 -4.68 -12.43
C SER A 244 -18.36 -4.03 -13.81
N LYS A 245 -17.96 -4.83 -14.80
CA LYS A 245 -17.44 -4.34 -16.08
C LYS A 245 -18.51 -4.41 -17.17
N ALA A 246 -18.55 -5.46 -17.99
CA ALA A 246 -19.52 -5.56 -19.09
C ALA A 246 -20.99 -5.41 -18.64
N PHE A 247 -21.35 -5.99 -17.50
CA PHE A 247 -22.70 -5.89 -16.94
C PHE A 247 -23.06 -4.49 -16.41
N GLY A 248 -22.10 -3.59 -16.21
CA GLY A 248 -22.33 -2.23 -15.73
C GLY A 248 -22.87 -2.14 -14.30
N LEU A 249 -22.55 -3.13 -13.45
CA LEU A 249 -23.04 -3.22 -12.07
C LEU A 249 -21.89 -3.09 -11.06
N ALA A 250 -20.94 -2.19 -11.31
CA ALA A 250 -19.81 -1.96 -10.39
C ALA A 250 -20.28 -1.64 -8.97
N GLY A 251 -21.38 -0.89 -8.84
CA GLY A 251 -21.94 -0.43 -7.57
C GLY A 251 -22.57 -1.52 -6.69
N ILE A 252 -23.01 -2.67 -7.25
CA ILE A 252 -23.61 -3.74 -6.44
C ILE A 252 -22.57 -4.61 -5.74
N ARG A 253 -21.29 -4.47 -6.13
CA ARG A 253 -20.15 -5.22 -5.59
C ARG A 253 -20.35 -6.75 -5.65
N LEU A 254 -20.51 -7.31 -6.85
CA LEU A 254 -20.60 -8.77 -7.03
C LEU A 254 -19.50 -9.32 -7.95
N GLY A 255 -18.88 -10.41 -7.49
CA GLY A 255 -17.97 -11.24 -8.26
C GLY A 255 -18.21 -12.73 -8.01
N ALA A 256 -17.62 -13.55 -8.86
CA ALA A 256 -17.74 -15.00 -8.81
C ALA A 256 -16.37 -15.64 -9.04
N ALA A 257 -16.13 -16.78 -8.39
CA ALA A 257 -15.03 -17.67 -8.68
C ALA A 257 -15.60 -19.06 -9.02
N PHE A 258 -15.39 -19.48 -10.26
CA PHE A 258 -15.65 -20.82 -10.76
C PHE A 258 -14.45 -21.69 -10.42
N ALA A 259 -14.69 -22.87 -9.84
CA ALA A 259 -13.65 -23.81 -9.46
C ALA A 259 -14.21 -25.24 -9.44
N SER A 260 -13.36 -26.22 -9.12
CA SER A 260 -13.83 -27.54 -8.71
C SER A 260 -14.73 -27.44 -7.45
N PRO A 261 -15.69 -28.37 -7.26
CA PRO A 261 -16.54 -28.37 -6.08
C PRO A 261 -15.74 -28.37 -4.77
N GLU A 262 -14.59 -29.03 -4.74
CA GLU A 262 -13.71 -29.11 -3.58
C GLU A 262 -13.12 -27.73 -3.22
N VAL A 263 -12.58 -27.00 -4.21
CA VAL A 263 -12.04 -25.65 -4.00
C VAL A 263 -13.16 -24.68 -3.64
N ALA A 264 -14.28 -24.72 -4.35
CA ALA A 264 -15.44 -23.88 -4.05
C ALA A 264 -15.98 -24.15 -2.65
N THR A 265 -16.03 -25.41 -2.19
CA THR A 265 -16.44 -25.77 -0.83
C THR A 265 -15.53 -25.14 0.22
N VAL A 266 -14.20 -25.16 0.03
CA VAL A 266 -13.25 -24.50 0.94
C VAL A 266 -13.55 -23.01 1.05
N LEU A 267 -13.77 -22.33 -0.08
CA LEU A 267 -14.09 -20.89 -0.09
C LEU A 267 -15.44 -20.59 0.59
N ASN A 268 -16.48 -21.38 0.28
CA ASN A 268 -17.81 -21.21 0.87
C ASN A 268 -17.84 -21.52 2.37
N ASN A 269 -16.93 -22.36 2.89
CA ASN A 269 -16.81 -22.64 4.32
C ASN A 269 -16.12 -21.50 5.09
N MET A 270 -15.29 -20.70 4.40
CA MET A 270 -14.52 -19.61 5.03
C MET A 270 -15.24 -18.26 4.98
N LYS A 271 -16.10 -18.04 4.00
CA LYS A 271 -16.77 -16.75 3.81
C LYS A 271 -17.63 -16.35 5.02
N ALA A 272 -17.88 -15.05 5.17
CA ALA A 272 -18.89 -14.60 6.12
C ALA A 272 -20.26 -15.23 5.79
N PRO A 273 -21.06 -15.67 6.79
CA PRO A 273 -22.30 -16.39 6.54
C PRO A 273 -23.22 -15.68 5.55
N TYR A 274 -23.36 -14.35 5.69
CA TYR A 274 -24.20 -13.49 4.88
C TYR A 274 -23.38 -12.45 4.10
N ASN A 275 -22.39 -12.90 3.33
CA ASN A 275 -21.45 -12.01 2.63
C ASN A 275 -22.08 -11.18 1.49
N ILE A 276 -23.10 -11.70 0.79
CA ILE A 276 -23.77 -10.98 -0.30
C ILE A 276 -25.08 -10.35 0.20
N PRO A 277 -25.25 -9.02 0.10
CA PRO A 277 -26.51 -8.35 0.43
C PRO A 277 -27.67 -8.81 -0.45
N ASN A 278 -28.89 -8.87 0.12
CA ASN A 278 -30.10 -9.26 -0.62
C ASN A 278 -30.32 -8.40 -1.90
N PRO A 279 -30.25 -7.04 -1.85
CA PRO A 279 -30.38 -6.22 -3.06
C PRO A 279 -29.36 -6.54 -4.14
N THR A 280 -28.12 -6.85 -3.76
CA THR A 280 -27.07 -7.26 -4.70
C THR A 280 -27.44 -8.55 -5.41
N SER A 281 -27.91 -9.57 -4.66
CA SER A 281 -28.33 -10.85 -5.23
C SER A 281 -29.51 -10.69 -6.18
N GLN A 282 -30.55 -9.94 -5.78
CA GLN A 282 -31.74 -9.71 -6.61
C GLN A 282 -31.41 -8.96 -7.90
N LEU A 283 -30.63 -7.89 -7.83
CA LEU A 283 -30.20 -7.14 -9.01
C LEU A 283 -29.37 -7.99 -9.98
N ALA A 284 -28.49 -8.84 -9.44
CA ALA A 284 -27.68 -9.75 -10.23
C ALA A 284 -28.51 -10.82 -10.93
N VAL A 285 -29.42 -11.49 -10.21
CA VAL A 285 -30.40 -12.43 -10.79
C VAL A 285 -31.18 -11.78 -11.91
N GLN A 286 -31.51 -10.49 -11.75
CA GLN A 286 -32.20 -9.75 -12.80
C GLN A 286 -31.38 -9.44 -14.02
N ALA A 287 -30.15 -8.98 -13.84
CA ALA A 287 -29.24 -8.72 -14.96
C ALA A 287 -28.95 -10.00 -15.76
N LEU A 288 -29.10 -11.18 -15.14
CA LEU A 288 -28.92 -12.49 -15.77
C LEU A 288 -30.19 -13.04 -16.45
N GLN A 289 -31.32 -12.31 -16.41
CA GLN A 289 -32.51 -12.69 -17.18
C GLN A 289 -32.33 -12.41 -18.67
N PRO A 290 -32.93 -13.22 -19.57
CA PRO A 290 -32.73 -13.09 -21.02
C PRO A 290 -32.95 -11.67 -21.57
N GLN A 291 -34.02 -10.97 -21.15
CA GLN A 291 -34.28 -9.61 -21.62
C GLN A 291 -33.23 -8.58 -21.17
N ASN A 292 -32.59 -8.79 -20.03
CA ASN A 292 -31.59 -7.88 -19.47
C ASN A 292 -30.19 -8.20 -20.01
N LEU A 293 -29.89 -9.48 -20.26
CA LEU A 293 -28.70 -9.90 -21.00
C LEU A 293 -28.68 -9.28 -22.41
N GLU A 294 -29.82 -9.16 -23.08
CA GLU A 294 -29.95 -8.43 -24.35
C GLU A 294 -29.56 -6.96 -24.22
N VAL A 295 -30.01 -6.27 -23.15
CA VAL A 295 -29.62 -4.88 -22.88
C VAL A 295 -28.10 -4.78 -22.65
N GLY A 296 -27.55 -5.68 -21.82
CA GLY A 296 -26.11 -5.77 -21.57
C GLY A 296 -25.32 -5.98 -22.86
N ARG A 297 -25.80 -6.85 -23.77
CA ARG A 297 -25.17 -7.10 -25.07
C ARG A 297 -25.14 -5.84 -25.94
N LYS A 298 -26.25 -5.11 -26.04
CA LYS A 298 -26.32 -3.85 -26.79
C LYS A 298 -25.38 -2.79 -26.22
N ASN A 299 -25.28 -2.69 -24.89
CA ASN A 299 -24.35 -1.77 -24.25
C ASN A 299 -22.90 -2.15 -24.56
N ARG A 300 -22.57 -3.46 -24.49
CA ARG A 300 -21.25 -3.97 -24.89
C ARG A 300 -20.92 -3.65 -26.35
N GLU A 301 -21.85 -3.86 -27.28
CA GLU A 301 -21.65 -3.55 -28.70
C GLU A 301 -21.34 -2.07 -28.93
N LYS A 302 -22.02 -1.16 -28.23
CA LYS A 302 -21.71 0.28 -28.28
C LYS A 302 -20.32 0.60 -27.74
N ILE A 303 -19.89 -0.06 -26.66
CA ILE A 303 -18.51 0.07 -26.14
C ILE A 303 -17.52 -0.40 -27.21
N ILE A 304 -17.74 -1.56 -27.82
CA ILE A 304 -16.86 -2.09 -28.88
C ILE A 304 -16.77 -1.11 -30.06
N GLN A 305 -17.89 -0.54 -30.51
CA GLN A 305 -17.90 0.47 -31.57
C GLN A 305 -17.05 1.70 -31.21
N GLN A 306 -17.17 2.20 -29.97
CA GLN A 306 -16.36 3.33 -29.52
C GLN A 306 -14.88 2.97 -29.31
N ARG A 307 -14.57 1.74 -28.90
CA ARG A 307 -13.19 1.22 -28.81
C ARG A 307 -12.55 1.22 -30.20
N ASP A 308 -13.26 0.70 -31.19
CA ASP A 308 -12.79 0.62 -32.57
C ASP A 308 -12.63 2.03 -33.17
N ARG A 309 -13.52 2.97 -32.79
CA ARG A 309 -13.36 4.38 -33.11
C ARG A 309 -12.08 4.97 -32.53
N LEU A 310 -11.78 4.76 -31.24
CA LEU A 310 -10.53 5.21 -30.61
C LEU A 310 -9.30 4.63 -31.33
N LEU A 311 -9.31 3.34 -31.65
CA LEU A 311 -8.25 2.68 -32.42
C LEU A 311 -8.04 3.32 -33.80
N SER A 312 -9.11 3.82 -34.43
CA SER A 312 -9.05 4.45 -35.75
C SER A 312 -8.71 5.95 -35.73
N GLU A 313 -9.07 6.67 -34.67
CA GLU A 313 -8.97 8.14 -34.60
C GLU A 313 -7.74 8.61 -33.81
N MET A 314 -7.36 7.94 -32.71
CA MET A 314 -6.21 8.35 -31.92
C MET A 314 -4.88 8.34 -32.68
N PRO A 315 -4.57 7.36 -33.57
CA PRO A 315 -3.33 7.39 -34.34
C PRO A 315 -3.19 8.58 -35.30
N LYS A 316 -4.28 9.31 -35.57
CA LYS A 316 -4.28 10.52 -36.40
C LYS A 316 -3.87 11.77 -35.61
N ILE A 317 -3.75 11.66 -34.27
CA ILE A 317 -3.36 12.76 -33.39
C ILE A 317 -1.85 12.72 -33.21
N THR A 318 -1.17 13.83 -33.53
CA THR A 318 0.27 13.97 -33.33
C THR A 318 0.64 13.63 -31.88
N SER A 319 1.74 12.90 -31.72
CA SER A 319 2.29 12.46 -30.44
C SER A 319 1.52 11.34 -29.71
N VAL A 320 0.42 10.84 -30.28
CA VAL A 320 -0.10 9.52 -29.92
C VAL A 320 0.80 8.46 -30.57
N GLY A 321 1.36 7.58 -29.75
CA GLY A 321 2.21 6.47 -30.15
C GLY A 321 1.40 5.20 -30.42
N ARG A 322 2.01 4.04 -30.16
CA ARG A 322 1.39 2.74 -30.41
C ARG A 322 0.38 2.41 -29.32
N PHE A 323 -0.68 1.72 -29.73
CA PHE A 323 -1.44 0.91 -28.77
C PHE A 323 -0.57 -0.27 -28.35
N ARG A 324 -0.63 -0.62 -27.07
CA ARG A 324 0.17 -1.69 -26.46
C ARG A 324 -0.74 -2.79 -25.94
N GLY A 325 -0.39 -4.05 -26.20
CA GLY A 325 -1.18 -5.20 -25.80
C GLY A 325 -2.44 -5.39 -26.65
N GLY A 326 -3.46 -6.04 -26.08
CA GLY A 326 -4.69 -6.41 -26.78
C GLY A 326 -5.83 -5.40 -26.65
N THR A 327 -6.91 -5.68 -27.37
CA THR A 327 -8.12 -4.83 -27.45
C THR A 327 -9.35 -5.51 -26.84
N ALA A 328 -9.21 -6.70 -26.27
CA ALA A 328 -10.32 -7.52 -25.77
C ALA A 328 -10.93 -7.01 -24.45
N SER A 329 -10.93 -5.70 -24.17
CA SER A 329 -11.42 -5.10 -22.94
C SER A 329 -12.24 -3.83 -23.21
N ASN A 330 -12.77 -3.19 -22.15
CA ASN A 330 -13.40 -1.86 -22.23
C ASN A 330 -12.42 -0.71 -21.99
N PHE A 331 -11.14 -0.92 -22.21
CA PHE A 331 -10.12 0.11 -22.16
C PHE A 331 -9.04 -0.16 -23.20
N LEU A 332 -8.20 0.83 -23.45
CA LEU A 332 -7.03 0.71 -24.31
C LEU A 332 -5.81 1.25 -23.58
N LEU A 333 -4.65 0.61 -23.78
CA LEU A 333 -3.35 1.09 -23.33
C LEU A 333 -2.63 1.72 -24.52
N VAL A 334 -2.24 2.99 -24.40
CA VAL A 334 -1.69 3.76 -25.51
C VAL A 334 -0.49 4.57 -25.06
N GLU A 335 0.59 4.49 -25.85
CA GLU A 335 1.81 5.28 -25.67
C GLU A 335 1.55 6.74 -26.08
N LEU A 336 2.14 7.68 -25.35
CA LEU A 336 2.29 9.07 -25.73
C LEU A 336 3.77 9.35 -25.91
N THR A 337 4.09 10.13 -26.94
CA THR A 337 5.47 10.33 -27.41
C THR A 337 5.92 11.77 -27.26
N ASP A 338 7.22 11.98 -27.15
CA ASP A 338 7.84 13.30 -27.24
C ASP A 338 7.85 13.84 -28.68
N SER A 339 8.38 15.04 -28.87
CA SER A 339 8.52 15.66 -30.19
C SER A 339 9.44 14.90 -31.16
N ALA A 340 10.26 13.96 -30.65
CA ALA A 340 11.10 13.08 -31.45
C ALA A 340 10.40 11.74 -31.78
N GLY A 341 9.13 11.58 -31.39
CA GLY A 341 8.35 10.36 -31.61
C GLY A 341 8.70 9.20 -30.68
N LYS A 342 9.44 9.45 -29.58
CA LYS A 342 9.79 8.41 -28.60
C LYS A 342 8.81 8.39 -27.43
N PRO A 343 8.38 7.22 -26.93
CA PRO A 343 7.50 7.15 -25.75
C PRO A 343 8.09 7.91 -24.56
N SER A 344 7.28 8.76 -23.91
CA SER A 344 7.76 9.64 -22.84
C SER A 344 6.81 9.67 -21.65
N ASN A 345 7.32 9.26 -20.49
CA ASN A 345 6.59 9.36 -19.22
C ASN A 345 6.30 10.81 -18.83
N GLU A 346 7.18 11.75 -19.19
CA GLU A 346 6.98 13.17 -18.89
C GLU A 346 5.78 13.72 -19.66
N VAL A 347 5.70 13.45 -20.96
CA VAL A 347 4.54 13.84 -21.78
C VAL A 347 3.27 13.16 -21.27
N ALA A 348 3.33 11.85 -21.04
CA ALA A 348 2.16 11.10 -20.60
C ALA A 348 1.63 11.55 -19.24
N LEU A 349 2.50 11.88 -18.29
CA LEU A 349 2.13 12.39 -16.98
C LEU A 349 1.48 13.78 -17.10
N GLN A 350 2.10 14.70 -17.85
CA GLN A 350 1.54 16.03 -18.08
C GLN A 350 0.18 15.99 -18.80
N VAL A 351 0.00 15.08 -19.77
CA VAL A 351 -1.27 14.90 -20.48
C VAL A 351 -2.33 14.38 -19.54
N TYR A 352 -2.02 13.35 -18.74
CA TYR A 352 -2.92 12.81 -17.72
C TYR A 352 -3.37 13.89 -16.72
N GLU A 353 -2.42 14.67 -16.19
CA GLU A 353 -2.72 15.75 -15.23
C GLU A 353 -3.57 16.85 -15.86
N ARG A 354 -3.19 17.35 -17.04
CA ARG A 354 -3.91 18.44 -17.71
C ARG A 354 -5.31 18.03 -18.18
N LEU A 355 -5.49 16.79 -18.65
CA LEU A 355 -6.80 16.28 -19.01
C LEU A 355 -7.74 16.29 -17.80
N ALA A 356 -7.27 15.79 -16.66
CA ALA A 356 -8.07 15.75 -15.44
C ALA A 356 -8.31 17.17 -14.89
N GLU A 357 -7.25 17.93 -14.61
CA GLU A 357 -7.34 19.19 -13.87
C GLU A 357 -7.90 20.37 -14.67
N ARG A 358 -7.77 20.36 -16.00
CA ARG A 358 -8.15 21.52 -16.84
C ARG A 358 -9.26 21.21 -17.82
N ARG A 359 -9.44 19.95 -18.20
CA ARG A 359 -10.42 19.54 -19.22
C ARG A 359 -11.58 18.74 -18.64
N GLY A 360 -11.48 18.32 -17.38
CA GLY A 360 -12.48 17.48 -16.72
C GLY A 360 -12.60 16.09 -17.35
N VAL A 361 -11.48 15.55 -17.88
CA VAL A 361 -11.44 14.22 -18.49
C VAL A 361 -10.41 13.37 -17.76
N VAL A 362 -10.87 12.37 -17.01
CA VAL A 362 -10.02 11.58 -16.13
C VAL A 362 -9.64 10.27 -16.82
N VAL A 363 -8.34 10.02 -17.00
CA VAL A 363 -7.78 8.76 -17.53
C VAL A 363 -6.79 8.18 -16.51
N ARG A 364 -6.05 7.11 -16.83
CA ARG A 364 -5.03 6.56 -15.93
C ARG A 364 -3.63 6.63 -16.52
N PHE A 365 -2.70 7.19 -15.77
CA PHE A 365 -1.27 7.06 -16.08
C PHE A 365 -0.75 5.66 -15.71
N ARG A 366 -0.05 4.99 -16.64
CA ARG A 366 0.56 3.65 -16.42
C ARG A 366 2.07 3.63 -16.68
N GLY A 367 2.70 4.79 -16.89
CA GLY A 367 4.13 4.92 -17.21
C GLY A 367 5.12 4.29 -16.22
N LYS A 368 4.67 3.99 -14.99
CA LYS A 368 5.48 3.35 -13.94
C LYS A 368 5.47 1.81 -14.01
N GLU A 369 4.59 1.23 -14.82
CA GLU A 369 4.45 -0.22 -14.96
C GLU A 369 5.49 -0.80 -15.93
N PRO A 370 5.98 -2.03 -15.70
CA PRO A 370 6.91 -2.69 -16.62
C PRO A 370 6.36 -2.75 -18.05
N GLY A 371 7.13 -2.28 -19.03
CA GLY A 371 6.73 -2.28 -20.44
C GLY A 371 5.70 -1.21 -20.84
N CYS A 372 5.33 -0.29 -19.93
CA CYS A 372 4.32 0.74 -20.17
C CYS A 372 4.90 2.16 -20.28
N LEU A 373 6.16 2.32 -20.71
CA LEU A 373 6.78 3.65 -20.87
C LEU A 373 5.93 4.57 -21.75
N GLY A 374 5.60 5.75 -21.24
CA GLY A 374 4.77 6.74 -21.91
C GLY A 374 3.30 6.36 -22.00
N CYS A 375 2.83 5.29 -21.34
CA CYS A 375 1.47 4.83 -21.51
C CYS A 375 0.46 5.53 -20.59
N ILE A 376 -0.70 5.84 -21.16
CA ILE A 376 -1.95 6.03 -20.43
C ILE A 376 -2.91 4.87 -20.75
N ARG A 377 -3.79 4.53 -19.80
CA ARG A 377 -4.92 3.64 -20.01
C ARG A 377 -6.20 4.46 -20.05
N VAL A 378 -6.99 4.27 -21.10
CA VAL A 378 -8.22 5.01 -21.37
C VAL A 378 -9.39 4.04 -21.36
N THR A 379 -10.34 4.20 -20.43
CA THR A 379 -11.62 3.48 -20.46
C THR A 379 -12.44 3.97 -21.65
N VAL A 380 -13.15 3.05 -22.30
CA VAL A 380 -14.00 3.36 -23.43
C VAL A 380 -15.36 3.83 -22.92
N GLY A 381 -15.64 5.12 -23.14
CA GLY A 381 -16.90 5.76 -22.75
C GLY A 381 -17.99 5.69 -23.83
N THR A 382 -19.01 6.51 -23.66
CA THR A 382 -20.06 6.80 -24.63
C THR A 382 -19.54 7.64 -25.80
N GLU A 383 -20.33 7.75 -26.87
CA GLU A 383 -19.96 8.57 -28.04
C GLU A 383 -19.67 10.05 -27.69
N PRO A 384 -20.49 10.75 -26.87
CA PRO A 384 -20.16 12.11 -26.43
C PRO A 384 -18.85 12.18 -25.64
N GLU A 385 -18.61 11.23 -24.74
CA GLU A 385 -17.41 11.19 -23.90
C GLU A 385 -16.15 10.93 -24.73
N VAL A 386 -16.21 9.97 -25.66
CA VAL A 386 -15.12 9.64 -26.58
C VAL A 386 -14.83 10.79 -27.53
N THR A 387 -15.87 11.46 -28.05
CA THR A 387 -15.72 12.67 -28.88
C THR A 387 -15.04 13.79 -28.10
N ARG A 388 -15.44 14.00 -26.84
CA ARG A 388 -14.82 14.98 -25.97
C ARG A 388 -13.37 14.62 -25.65
N PHE A 389 -13.09 13.36 -25.30
CA PHE A 389 -11.74 12.89 -25.03
C PHE A 389 -10.81 13.09 -26.23
N LEU A 390 -11.21 12.68 -27.43
CA LEU A 390 -10.41 12.82 -28.66
C LEU A 390 -10.09 14.28 -28.98
N LYS A 391 -11.06 15.18 -28.77
CA LYS A 391 -10.84 16.63 -28.90
C LYS A 391 -9.84 17.15 -27.88
N GLU A 392 -10.04 16.82 -26.60
CA GLU A 392 -9.23 17.40 -25.53
C GLU A 392 -7.82 16.81 -25.46
N ILE A 393 -7.62 15.51 -25.75
CA ILE A 393 -6.27 14.93 -25.79
C ILE A 393 -5.42 15.57 -26.89
N LYS A 394 -6.02 15.84 -28.06
CA LYS A 394 -5.35 16.59 -29.14
C LYS A 394 -4.90 17.97 -28.67
N ASN A 395 -5.82 18.75 -28.09
CA ASN A 395 -5.52 20.10 -27.59
C ASN A 395 -4.44 20.08 -26.51
N VAL A 396 -4.52 19.13 -25.56
CA VAL A 396 -3.57 19.02 -24.46
C VAL A 396 -2.18 18.60 -24.95
N LEU A 397 -2.08 17.68 -25.91
CA LEU A 397 -0.81 17.31 -26.53
C LEU A 397 -0.18 18.51 -27.25
N GLU A 398 -0.96 19.27 -28.03
CA GLU A 398 -0.50 20.50 -28.67
C GLU A 398 0.01 21.52 -27.64
N ASP A 399 -0.69 21.70 -26.52
CA ASP A 399 -0.29 22.59 -25.42
C ASP A 399 1.03 22.14 -24.76
N VAL A 400 1.19 20.83 -24.51
CA VAL A 400 2.41 20.24 -23.92
C VAL A 400 3.61 20.45 -24.84
N HIS A 401 3.47 20.19 -26.15
CA HIS A 401 4.57 20.36 -27.10
C HIS A 401 4.91 21.81 -27.41
N ALA A 402 3.93 22.71 -27.35
CA ALA A 402 4.17 24.13 -27.55
C ALA A 402 4.90 24.79 -26.35
N GLY A 403 5.26 24.03 -25.31
CA GLY A 403 5.84 24.57 -24.08
C GLY A 403 4.91 25.54 -23.36
N ARG A 404 3.60 25.54 -23.72
CA ARG A 404 2.61 26.40 -23.10
C ARG A 404 2.33 25.84 -21.72
N LEU A 405 3.04 26.43 -20.76
CA LEU A 405 2.95 26.29 -19.31
C LEU A 405 3.54 24.99 -18.75
N SER A 406 4.78 25.02 -18.23
CA SER A 406 5.28 24.03 -17.25
C SER A 406 5.65 24.63 -15.88
N GLN A 407 5.29 25.88 -15.58
CA GLN A 407 5.63 26.50 -14.29
C GLN A 407 4.68 26.15 -13.14
N ASN A 408 3.41 25.79 -13.40
CA ASN A 408 2.40 25.69 -12.32
C ASN A 408 2.10 24.27 -11.81
N SER A 409 2.66 23.20 -12.38
CA SER A 409 2.37 21.83 -11.88
C SER A 409 3.15 21.49 -10.62
N LYS A 410 4.44 21.83 -10.56
CA LYS A 410 5.26 21.68 -9.34
C LYS A 410 4.73 22.50 -8.17
N GLU A 411 4.41 23.78 -8.40
CA GLU A 411 3.86 24.66 -7.35
C GLU A 411 2.48 24.21 -6.86
N ARG A 412 1.66 23.59 -7.73
CA ARG A 412 0.34 23.05 -7.34
C ARG A 412 0.42 21.74 -6.57
N GLU A 413 1.41 20.89 -6.86
CA GLU A 413 1.65 19.67 -6.09
C GLU A 413 2.14 20.04 -4.68
N GLU A 414 3.05 21.02 -4.58
CA GLU A 414 3.49 21.62 -3.31
C GLU A 414 2.36 22.34 -2.56
N GLN A 415 1.47 23.02 -3.27
CA GLN A 415 0.32 23.71 -2.65
C GLN A 415 -0.78 22.74 -2.23
N LYS A 416 -1.08 21.68 -3.00
CA LYS A 416 -2.01 20.62 -2.58
C LYS A 416 -1.50 19.87 -1.35
N GLU A 417 -0.19 19.64 -1.25
CA GLU A 417 0.44 19.11 -0.04
C GLU A 417 0.34 20.09 1.14
N LYS A 418 0.57 21.40 0.91
CA LYS A 418 0.38 22.43 1.95
C LYS A 418 -1.07 22.53 2.43
N ASP A 419 -2.04 22.57 1.53
CA ASP A 419 -3.48 22.73 1.84
C ASP A 419 -4.03 21.48 2.56
N ALA A 420 -3.57 20.29 2.19
CA ALA A 420 -3.90 19.05 2.91
C ALA A 420 -3.28 19.04 4.32
N ASN A 421 -2.04 19.51 4.46
CA ASN A 421 -1.37 19.64 5.74
C ASN A 421 -1.98 20.74 6.63
N GLU A 422 -2.49 21.84 6.06
CA GLU A 422 -3.20 22.89 6.79
C GLU A 422 -4.59 22.45 7.24
N SER A 423 -5.34 21.73 6.40
CA SER A 423 -6.64 21.16 6.78
C SER A 423 -6.52 20.18 7.94
N VAL A 424 -5.45 19.38 7.96
CA VAL A 424 -5.13 18.46 9.07
C VAL A 424 -4.72 19.25 10.33
N LYS A 425 -3.96 20.34 10.18
CA LYS A 425 -3.61 21.25 11.29
C LYS A 425 -4.85 21.92 11.90
N GLU A 426 -5.78 22.43 11.09
CA GLU A 426 -7.02 23.06 11.59
C GLU A 426 -7.89 22.07 12.38
N ILE A 427 -8.06 20.85 11.89
CA ILE A 427 -8.80 19.79 12.60
C ILE A 427 -8.11 19.43 13.91
N MET A 428 -6.76 19.35 13.92
CA MET A 428 -6.00 19.13 15.14
C MET A 428 -6.11 20.30 16.14
N ASN A 429 -6.18 21.54 15.65
CA ASN A 429 -6.24 22.74 16.48
C ASN A 429 -7.63 22.93 17.12
N ASP A 430 -8.73 22.64 16.39
CA ASP A 430 -10.10 22.62 16.95
C ASP A 430 -10.25 21.51 18.01
N TYR A 431 -9.63 20.35 17.77
CA TYR A 431 -9.57 19.28 18.75
C TYR A 431 -8.78 19.67 20.02
N GLU A 432 -7.62 20.32 19.88
CA GLU A 432 -6.81 20.79 21.00
C GLU A 432 -7.50 21.89 21.82
N THR A 433 -8.21 22.80 21.14
CA THR A 433 -8.95 23.87 21.79
C THR A 433 -10.06 23.31 22.68
N ARG A 434 -10.88 22.39 22.14
CA ARG A 434 -11.95 21.71 22.91
C ARG A 434 -11.40 20.85 24.05
N ARG A 435 -10.22 20.27 23.88
CA ARG A 435 -9.54 19.48 24.91
C ARG A 435 -9.03 20.36 26.06
N LEU A 436 -8.45 21.53 25.76
CA LEU A 436 -7.98 22.48 26.76
C LEU A 436 -9.13 23.10 27.58
N GLU A 437 -10.27 23.35 26.95
CA GLU A 437 -11.48 23.80 27.64
C GLU A 437 -11.98 22.75 28.65
N LYS A 438 -12.03 21.47 28.25
CA LYS A 438 -12.38 20.36 29.16
C LYS A 438 -11.42 20.22 30.35
N ILE A 439 -10.11 20.38 30.11
CA ILE A 439 -9.10 20.32 31.18
C ILE A 439 -9.31 21.45 32.19
N LYS A 440 -9.55 22.68 31.73
CA LYS A 440 -9.88 23.82 32.62
C LYS A 440 -11.16 23.56 33.41
N GLN A 441 -12.17 22.96 32.78
CA GLN A 441 -13.45 22.66 33.42
C GLN A 441 -13.29 21.59 34.51
N ASN A 442 -12.51 20.54 34.26
CA ASN A 442 -12.22 19.49 35.23
C ASN A 442 -11.32 19.98 36.38
N GLN A 443 -10.34 20.83 36.10
CA GLN A 443 -9.52 21.46 37.15
C GLN A 443 -10.35 22.36 38.07
N LYS A 444 -11.32 23.08 37.52
CA LYS A 444 -12.26 23.88 38.32
C LYS A 444 -13.15 22.99 39.20
N LEU A 445 -13.65 21.88 38.64
CA LEU A 445 -14.42 20.90 39.41
C LEU A 445 -13.62 20.26 40.55
N LEU A 446 -12.35 19.94 40.31
CA LEU A 446 -11.47 19.36 41.33
C LEU A 446 -11.10 20.36 42.43
N ALA A 447 -10.96 21.64 42.09
CA ALA A 447 -10.75 22.71 43.06
C ALA A 447 -12.00 22.95 43.94
N ASP A 448 -13.20 22.80 43.38
CA ASP A 448 -14.46 22.93 44.11
C ASP A 448 -14.77 21.72 45.03
N LEU A 449 -14.07 20.58 44.86
CA LEU A 449 -14.34 19.32 45.58
C LEU A 449 -13.40 19.00 46.76
N ASP A 450 -12.42 19.86 47.08
CA ASP A 450 -11.49 19.79 48.25
C ASP A 450 -10.96 18.37 48.61
N ILE A 451 -10.48 17.60 47.63
CA ILE A 451 -9.89 16.26 47.86
C ILE A 451 -8.36 16.37 48.02
N LYS A 452 -7.82 15.95 49.16
CA LYS A 452 -6.36 15.89 49.42
C LYS A 452 -5.73 14.55 48.99
N PRO A 453 -4.49 14.57 48.44
CA PRO A 453 -3.82 13.37 47.93
C PRO A 453 -3.24 12.48 49.06
N VAL A 454 -3.27 11.15 48.85
CA VAL A 454 -2.85 10.12 49.82
C VAL A 454 -1.40 9.68 49.58
N VAL A 455 -0.61 9.56 50.66
CA VAL A 455 0.79 9.09 50.65
C VAL A 455 0.88 7.60 51.04
N PRO A 456 1.74 6.76 50.41
CA PRO A 456 1.81 5.32 50.71
C PRO A 456 2.69 4.97 51.93
N LYS A 457 2.33 3.92 52.68
CA LYS A 457 3.08 3.35 53.81
C LYS A 457 4.02 2.20 53.37
N VAL A 458 5.23 2.19 53.93
CA VAL A 458 6.25 1.13 53.79
C VAL A 458 6.12 0.09 54.91
N ALA A 459 6.26 -1.20 54.60
CA ALA A 459 6.46 -2.27 55.58
C ALA A 459 7.76 -3.06 55.26
N ARG A 460 8.61 -3.24 56.28
CA ARG A 460 9.81 -4.08 56.30
C ARG A 460 9.45 -5.52 56.71
N ASN A 461 10.12 -6.53 56.13
CA ASN A 461 10.51 -7.71 56.89
C ASN A 461 11.73 -8.43 56.28
N THR A 462 12.56 -8.99 57.15
CA THR A 462 13.87 -9.63 56.93
C THR A 462 13.78 -11.17 56.99
N ASP A 463 14.85 -11.80 56.46
CA ASP A 463 15.36 -13.17 56.67
C ASP A 463 14.87 -14.36 55.81
N GLY A 464 15.85 -15.01 55.14
CA GLY A 464 15.74 -16.34 54.51
C GLY A 464 16.75 -16.58 53.38
N LYS A 465 17.91 -17.21 53.68
CA LYS A 465 18.98 -17.61 52.72
C LYS A 465 18.53 -18.65 51.67
N PRO A 466 19.07 -18.64 50.42
CA PRO A 466 18.85 -19.70 49.42
C PRO A 466 19.97 -20.75 49.39
N PRO A 467 19.70 -22.03 49.03
CA PRO A 467 20.74 -23.02 48.79
C PRO A 467 21.22 -23.05 47.32
N ALA A 468 22.46 -23.50 47.16
CA ALA A 468 23.31 -23.39 45.98
C ALA A 468 23.05 -24.43 44.87
N LYS A 469 23.37 -24.02 43.63
CA LYS A 469 23.38 -24.81 42.39
C LYS A 469 24.48 -25.89 42.37
N LYS A 470 24.19 -27.05 41.75
CA LYS A 470 25.22 -27.96 41.18
C LYS A 470 24.90 -28.27 39.71
N ARG A 471 25.95 -28.22 38.89
CA ARG A 471 26.07 -28.44 37.43
C ARG A 471 26.00 -29.92 37.01
N LYS A 472 25.59 -30.19 35.76
CA LYS A 472 26.04 -31.25 34.81
C LYS A 472 25.80 -30.70 33.39
N VAL A 473 26.80 -30.39 32.54
CA VAL A 473 27.74 -31.18 31.70
C VAL A 473 27.05 -32.06 30.62
N PHE A 474 27.42 -31.76 29.37
CA PHE A 474 27.02 -32.32 28.05
C PHE A 474 27.53 -33.75 27.79
N GLN A 475 26.80 -34.55 27.00
CA GLN A 475 27.37 -35.29 25.84
C GLN A 475 26.32 -35.95 24.89
N GLU A 476 26.50 -35.65 23.60
CA GLU A 476 26.40 -36.40 22.32
C GLU A 476 25.35 -37.49 21.95
N GLN A 477 24.77 -37.23 20.76
CA GLN A 477 24.52 -38.08 19.56
C GLN A 477 23.58 -39.31 19.62
N THR A 478 22.51 -39.30 18.81
CA THR A 478 22.35 -40.08 17.54
C THR A 478 20.87 -40.20 17.12
N ALA A 479 20.60 -40.12 15.82
CA ALA A 479 19.40 -40.67 15.13
C ALA A 479 19.90 -41.84 14.23
N PRO A 480 19.07 -42.62 13.47
CA PRO A 480 17.60 -42.59 13.23
C PRO A 480 16.92 -44.00 13.18
N ALA A 481 15.58 -44.11 12.90
CA ALA A 481 14.96 -45.10 11.97
C ALA A 481 13.40 -45.18 11.98
N ARG A 482 12.82 -45.01 10.78
CA ARG A 482 11.66 -45.61 10.06
C ARG A 482 10.42 -46.30 10.73
N SER A 483 9.25 -45.89 10.18
CA SER A 483 8.14 -46.64 9.51
C SER A 483 6.91 -47.26 10.23
N SER A 484 5.74 -46.72 9.84
CA SER A 484 4.43 -47.31 9.41
C SER A 484 3.48 -48.09 10.35
N ALA A 485 2.26 -47.51 10.48
CA ALA A 485 0.89 -48.06 10.32
C ALA A 485 0.45 -49.41 10.96
N ARG A 486 -0.58 -49.37 11.84
CA ARG A 486 -1.97 -49.91 11.60
C ARG A 486 -2.86 -49.91 12.88
N ILE A 487 -4.02 -49.25 12.74
CA ILE A 487 -5.42 -49.70 12.96
C ILE A 487 -5.94 -50.13 14.37
N ALA A 488 -7.10 -49.52 14.69
CA ALA A 488 -8.25 -49.97 15.49
C ALA A 488 -8.27 -49.79 17.02
N ALA A 489 -9.01 -48.77 17.48
CA ALA A 489 -10.25 -48.93 18.26
C ALA A 489 -10.95 -47.56 18.45
N ALA A 490 -12.16 -47.39 17.90
CA ALA A 490 -13.11 -46.35 18.30
C ALA A 490 -14.10 -46.95 19.32
N PRO A 491 -14.86 -46.14 20.09
CA PRO A 491 -16.25 -45.85 19.66
C PRO A 491 -16.71 -44.41 20.09
N PRO A 492 -17.98 -43.96 19.88
CA PRO A 492 -18.26 -42.78 19.06
C PRO A 492 -18.97 -41.64 19.83
N LYS A 493 -19.19 -40.51 19.13
CA LYS A 493 -20.01 -39.36 19.55
C LYS A 493 -21.49 -39.76 19.73
N PRO A 494 -22.26 -39.10 20.61
CA PRO A 494 -23.71 -39.11 20.53
C PRO A 494 -24.24 -38.05 19.53
N SER A 495 -25.13 -38.49 18.65
CA SER A 495 -26.04 -37.68 17.84
C SER A 495 -27.34 -37.42 18.61
N TYR A 496 -28.00 -36.30 18.33
CA TYR A 496 -29.46 -36.20 18.47
C TYR A 496 -30.02 -35.38 17.31
N ASN A 497 -30.96 -35.98 16.57
CA ASN A 497 -31.83 -35.34 15.58
C ASN A 497 -33.17 -34.96 16.24
N GLU A 498 -33.81 -33.97 15.61
CA GLU A 498 -35.21 -33.49 15.66
C GLU A 498 -36.24 -34.65 15.62
N ASP A 499 -37.49 -34.62 16.08
CA ASP A 499 -38.56 -33.61 16.24
C ASP A 499 -39.61 -34.14 17.26
N GLU A 500 -40.37 -33.27 17.95
CA GLU A 500 -41.86 -33.34 18.00
C GLU A 500 -42.52 -32.19 18.80
N ILE A 501 -43.71 -31.84 18.33
CA ILE A 501 -44.53 -30.63 18.52
C ILE A 501 -45.24 -30.52 19.89
N ALA A 502 -45.28 -29.32 20.50
CA ALA A 502 -46.40 -28.88 21.34
C ALA A 502 -46.54 -27.34 21.43
N LYS A 503 -47.80 -26.90 21.53
CA LYS A 503 -48.42 -25.58 21.26
C LYS A 503 -48.20 -24.47 22.33
N PRO A 504 -48.60 -23.20 22.06
CA PRO A 504 -48.03 -22.00 22.65
C PRO A 504 -48.76 -21.50 23.91
N ILE A 505 -48.01 -20.92 24.85
CA ILE A 505 -48.56 -20.18 26.00
C ILE A 505 -48.51 -18.67 25.69
N ALA A 506 -49.70 -18.08 25.72
CA ALA A 506 -49.96 -16.65 25.55
C ALA A 506 -49.53 -15.83 26.77
N LEU A 507 -48.99 -14.64 26.53
CA LEU A 507 -48.86 -13.58 27.55
C LEU A 507 -49.98 -12.54 27.37
N PRO A 508 -50.62 -12.08 28.46
CA PRO A 508 -51.76 -11.16 28.40
C PRO A 508 -51.36 -9.71 28.08
N ARG A 509 -52.31 -9.02 27.45
CA ARG A 509 -52.30 -7.60 27.06
C ARG A 509 -52.74 -6.65 28.18
N SER A 510 -52.33 -5.39 28.00
CA SER A 510 -52.91 -4.11 28.47
C SER A 510 -52.55 -3.67 29.91
N ALA A 511 -52.35 -2.38 30.23
CA ALA A 511 -52.98 -1.17 29.67
C ALA A 511 -52.15 0.12 29.82
N VAL A 512 -52.65 1.13 29.12
CA VAL A 512 -52.16 2.48 28.78
C VAL A 512 -52.30 3.51 29.93
N LYS A 513 -51.37 4.49 30.02
CA LYS A 513 -51.74 5.90 30.32
C LYS A 513 -50.74 6.95 29.79
N LYS A 514 -51.33 8.08 29.41
CA LYS A 514 -50.86 9.22 28.59
C LYS A 514 -49.86 10.16 29.27
N GLY A 515 -49.04 10.85 28.45
CA GLY A 515 -48.47 12.17 28.76
C GLY A 515 -47.62 12.74 27.62
N LYS A 516 -48.05 13.87 27.03
CA LYS A 516 -47.30 14.73 26.07
C LYS A 516 -46.00 15.24 26.74
N THR A 517 -44.92 15.69 26.08
CA THR A 517 -44.79 16.73 25.05
C THR A 517 -43.30 16.85 24.61
N SER A 518 -43.06 17.25 23.35
CA SER A 518 -41.95 18.07 22.81
C SER A 518 -40.46 17.75 23.08
N GLY A 519 -39.67 17.73 21.99
CA GLY A 519 -38.40 18.47 21.94
C GLY A 519 -37.12 17.70 21.63
N SER A 520 -36.70 17.75 20.36
CA SER A 520 -35.33 17.93 19.85
C SER A 520 -34.10 17.22 20.44
N ASN A 521 -33.30 16.71 19.49
CA ASN A 521 -31.83 16.71 19.41
C ASN A 521 -31.00 15.52 19.91
N LEU A 522 -29.95 15.29 19.11
CA LEU A 522 -28.89 14.27 19.12
C LEU A 522 -28.05 14.24 20.42
N GLY A 523 -27.44 13.08 20.69
CA GLY A 523 -26.23 12.90 21.51
C GLY A 523 -26.07 11.44 21.95
N SER A 524 -25.15 10.65 21.40
CA SER A 524 -23.78 10.43 21.88
C SER A 524 -23.66 10.05 23.37
N VAL A 525 -23.28 8.79 23.63
CA VAL A 525 -22.79 8.28 24.93
C VAL A 525 -21.56 7.41 24.61
N VAL A 526 -20.35 7.97 24.69
CA VAL A 526 -19.40 7.97 25.83
C VAL A 526 -18.66 6.64 25.99
N LYS A 527 -17.39 6.63 25.57
CA LYS A 527 -16.33 5.76 26.11
C LYS A 527 -15.59 6.56 27.19
N GLY A 528 -15.44 5.95 28.36
CA GLY A 528 -14.81 6.51 29.55
C GLY A 528 -13.29 6.70 29.42
N GLU A 529 -12.89 7.92 29.77
CA GLU A 529 -11.85 8.35 30.73
C GLU A 529 -10.62 7.46 31.01
N ASP A 530 -9.48 7.97 30.55
CA ASP A 530 -8.23 8.31 31.26
C ASP A 530 -7.71 7.43 32.42
N GLU A 531 -6.51 6.88 32.21
CA GLU A 531 -5.50 6.74 33.28
C GLU A 531 -4.20 7.50 32.90
N PRO A 532 -3.58 8.22 33.85
CA PRO A 532 -2.36 8.99 33.64
C PRO A 532 -1.10 8.11 33.75
N LEU A 533 -0.09 8.38 32.93
CA LEU A 533 1.23 7.77 33.07
C LEU A 533 2.24 8.75 33.67
N VAL A 534 2.75 8.39 34.84
CA VAL A 534 4.00 8.90 35.39
C VAL A 534 5.17 8.20 34.67
N PRO A 535 6.24 8.90 34.28
CA PRO A 535 7.39 8.30 33.61
C PRO A 535 8.15 7.34 34.52
N SER A 536 8.73 6.28 33.92
CA SER A 536 9.37 5.15 34.61
C SER A 536 10.77 5.43 35.18
N LYS A 537 11.24 6.69 35.18
CA LYS A 537 12.43 7.22 35.89
C LYS A 537 12.19 8.73 36.09
N ASN A 538 12.81 9.36 37.10
CA ASN A 538 12.67 10.79 37.33
C ASN A 538 13.17 11.56 36.08
N VAL A 539 12.37 12.46 35.53
CA VAL A 539 12.76 13.31 34.38
C VAL A 539 14.07 14.05 34.68
N ASP A 540 14.28 14.40 35.95
CA ASP A 540 15.51 15.06 36.41
C ASP A 540 16.74 14.15 36.28
N GLU A 541 16.62 12.83 36.52
CA GLU A 541 17.72 11.88 36.34
C GLU A 541 18.09 11.69 34.85
N ILE A 542 17.10 11.74 33.96
CA ILE A 542 17.33 11.68 32.51
C ILE A 542 18.06 12.94 32.05
N ARG A 543 17.64 14.11 32.54
CA ARG A 543 18.29 15.41 32.25
C ARG A 543 19.71 15.49 32.80
N GLU A 544 19.94 15.01 34.02
CA GLU A 544 21.29 14.91 34.61
C GLU A 544 22.17 13.93 33.81
N GLY A 545 21.60 12.83 33.32
CA GLY A 545 22.28 11.84 32.49
C GLY A 545 22.69 12.32 31.09
N TRP A 546 22.07 13.39 30.56
CA TRP A 546 22.39 13.89 29.21
C TRP A 546 23.82 14.40 29.10
N ASN A 547 24.30 15.09 30.13
CA ASN A 547 25.64 15.68 30.13
C ASN A 547 26.64 14.89 30.99
N ALA A 548 26.18 13.85 31.69
CA ALA A 548 27.00 13.02 32.59
C ALA A 548 27.61 11.81 31.86
N TRP A 549 28.56 12.06 30.97
CA TRP A 549 29.39 11.02 30.36
C TRP A 549 30.87 11.41 30.39
N SER A 550 31.75 10.41 30.29
CA SER A 550 33.20 10.60 30.25
C SER A 550 33.79 9.93 29.01
N SER A 551 34.92 10.47 28.53
CA SER A 551 35.65 9.89 27.41
C SER A 551 36.37 8.62 27.87
N THR A 552 36.12 7.50 27.19
CA THR A 552 36.70 6.18 27.47
C THR A 552 37.61 5.69 26.36
N ALA A 553 37.63 6.38 25.21
CA ALA A 553 38.46 6.06 24.05
C ALA A 553 39.22 7.30 23.55
N ALA A 554 40.33 7.09 22.86
CA ALA A 554 41.10 8.17 22.25
C ALA A 554 40.29 8.87 21.13
N PRO A 555 40.53 10.16 20.87
CA PRO A 555 40.00 10.84 19.69
C PRO A 555 40.43 10.14 18.38
N PRO A 556 39.63 10.21 17.30
CA PRO A 556 40.00 9.59 16.03
C PRO A 556 41.22 10.24 15.41
N THR A 557 42.02 9.44 14.70
CA THR A 557 43.08 9.95 13.83
C THR A 557 42.53 10.21 12.43
N ARG A 558 43.00 11.25 11.75
CA ARG A 558 42.65 11.54 10.35
C ARG A 558 43.81 11.17 9.44
N ASP A 559 43.55 10.41 8.38
CA ASP A 559 44.56 10.05 7.38
C ASP A 559 44.73 11.12 6.27
N GLY A 560 45.62 10.84 5.32
CA GLY A 560 45.89 11.73 4.18
C GLY A 560 44.68 11.97 3.27
N ASP A 561 43.72 11.05 3.27
CA ASP A 561 42.51 11.08 2.46
C ASP A 561 41.31 11.68 3.21
N GLN A 562 41.57 12.32 4.36
CA GLN A 562 40.59 12.94 5.25
C GLN A 562 39.60 11.95 5.89
N VAL A 563 39.91 10.65 5.89
CA VAL A 563 39.11 9.63 6.55
C VAL A 563 39.46 9.60 8.04
N LEU A 564 38.44 9.54 8.89
CA LEU A 564 38.58 9.42 10.33
C LEU A 564 38.61 7.95 10.73
N HIS A 565 39.60 7.58 11.54
CA HIS A 565 39.83 6.22 12.02
C HIS A 565 39.68 6.16 13.53
N PHE A 566 38.90 5.18 13.99
CA PHE A 566 38.68 4.88 15.40
C PHE A 566 39.32 3.54 15.73
N GLU A 567 40.26 3.50 16.68
CA GLU A 567 41.04 2.29 17.02
C GLU A 567 40.16 1.09 17.39
N ASP A 568 39.07 1.35 18.11
CA ASP A 568 38.11 0.35 18.57
C ASP A 568 36.98 0.04 17.58
N TYR A 569 36.85 0.84 16.51
CA TYR A 569 35.87 0.67 15.44
C TYR A 569 36.51 0.88 14.06
N PRO A 570 37.42 -0.02 13.63
CA PRO A 570 38.23 0.18 12.41
C PRO A 570 37.41 0.25 11.11
N ASP A 571 36.20 -0.33 11.10
CA ASP A 571 35.31 -0.30 9.94
C ASP A 571 34.36 0.91 9.91
N PHE A 572 34.44 1.81 10.89
CA PHE A 572 33.65 3.03 10.94
C PHE A 572 34.54 4.19 10.46
N THR A 573 34.40 4.53 9.19
CA THR A 573 35.32 5.42 8.47
C THR A 573 34.60 6.65 7.88
N PRO A 574 33.95 7.50 8.70
CA PRO A 574 33.42 8.77 8.22
C PRO A 574 34.56 9.70 7.77
N ASN A 575 34.29 10.61 6.84
CA ASN A 575 35.29 11.59 6.37
C ASN A 575 34.88 13.05 6.65
N LYS A 576 33.89 13.22 7.54
CA LYS A 576 33.49 14.50 8.12
C LYS A 576 33.41 14.37 9.63
N SER A 577 34.01 15.31 10.35
CA SER A 577 33.87 15.48 11.79
C SER A 577 32.53 16.15 12.12
N PRO A 578 32.03 15.99 13.35
CA PRO A 578 30.84 16.72 13.79
C PRO A 578 31.00 18.24 13.71
N GLU A 579 32.22 18.76 13.92
CA GLU A 579 32.53 20.19 13.78
C GLU A 579 32.32 20.66 12.34
N GLU A 580 32.89 19.96 11.36
CA GLU A 580 32.72 20.29 9.93
C GLU A 580 31.24 20.25 9.55
N MET A 581 30.50 19.22 9.99
CA MET A 581 29.05 19.11 9.72
C MET A 581 28.24 20.29 10.30
N LEU A 582 28.57 20.75 11.51
CA LEU A 582 27.91 21.92 12.12
C LEU A 582 28.22 23.20 11.35
N ARG A 583 29.50 23.43 11.02
CA ARG A 583 29.95 24.63 10.30
C ARG A 583 29.40 24.70 8.88
N GLU A 584 29.21 23.55 8.24
CA GLU A 584 28.57 23.41 6.92
C GLU A 584 27.03 23.42 6.98
N GLY A 585 26.44 23.63 8.16
CA GLY A 585 25.00 23.78 8.35
C GLY A 585 24.20 22.53 7.99
N CYS A 586 24.76 21.35 8.23
CA CYS A 586 24.22 20.06 7.79
C CYS A 586 22.74 19.85 8.13
N PHE A 587 22.20 20.46 9.18
CA PHE A 587 20.78 20.30 9.57
C PHE A 587 19.95 21.58 9.42
N GLY A 588 20.37 22.50 8.54
CA GLY A 588 19.67 23.74 8.25
C GLY A 588 19.37 24.56 9.50
N GLY A 589 20.31 24.57 10.46
CA GLY A 589 20.15 25.37 11.67
C GLY A 589 19.24 24.82 12.77
N SER A 590 18.54 23.70 12.53
CA SER A 590 17.35 23.34 13.33
C SER A 590 17.49 22.09 14.20
N TYR A 591 18.66 21.45 14.22
CA TYR A 591 18.85 20.16 14.90
C TYR A 591 18.66 20.26 16.43
N TYR A 592 19.13 21.35 17.03
CA TYR A 592 19.07 21.59 18.47
C TYR A 592 17.93 22.54 18.89
N ARG A 593 16.94 22.76 18.02
CA ARG A 593 15.73 23.52 18.40
C ARG A 593 15.01 22.88 19.60
N PRO A 594 14.22 23.66 20.36
CA PRO A 594 13.33 23.10 21.38
C PRO A 594 12.45 21.99 20.80
N LEU A 595 12.61 20.77 21.32
CA LEU A 595 12.01 19.56 20.77
C LEU A 595 11.08 18.93 21.81
N ARG A 596 9.78 18.89 21.52
CA ARG A 596 8.82 18.17 22.37
C ARG A 596 8.89 16.67 22.10
N SER A 597 9.58 15.93 22.96
CA SER A 597 9.60 14.46 22.92
C SER A 597 8.25 13.91 23.37
N ARG A 598 7.55 13.22 22.48
CA ARG A 598 6.28 12.51 22.81
C ARG A 598 6.55 11.32 23.71
N LYS A 599 7.70 10.67 23.54
CA LYS A 599 8.09 9.48 24.31
C LYS A 599 8.50 9.82 25.75
N LEU A 600 9.23 10.91 25.97
CA LEU A 600 9.63 11.36 27.30
C LEU A 600 8.59 12.28 27.96
N GLY A 601 7.70 12.90 27.18
CA GLY A 601 6.68 13.83 27.70
C GLY A 601 7.23 15.20 28.12
N ILE A 602 8.46 15.53 27.70
CA ILE A 602 9.17 16.76 28.06
C ILE A 602 9.60 17.53 26.81
N ILE A 603 9.98 18.79 27.01
CA ILE A 603 10.71 19.58 26.01
C ILE A 603 12.20 19.36 26.27
N VAL A 604 12.90 18.93 25.23
CA VAL A 604 14.37 18.85 25.15
C VAL A 604 14.86 20.18 24.59
N GLU A 605 15.58 20.92 25.41
CA GLU A 605 16.16 22.22 25.13
C GLU A 605 17.51 22.32 25.86
N ASP A 606 18.35 23.27 25.44
CA ASP A 606 19.68 23.54 26.00
C ASP A 606 20.72 22.40 25.93
N ASP A 607 20.36 21.24 25.40
CA ASP A 607 21.26 20.10 25.21
C ASP A 607 22.33 20.33 24.13
N TRP A 608 22.29 21.45 23.42
CA TRP A 608 23.37 21.91 22.54
C TRP A 608 24.58 22.46 23.30
N GLU A 609 24.42 22.86 24.58
CA GLU A 609 25.52 23.36 25.41
C GLU A 609 26.62 22.32 25.63
N GLU A 610 26.35 21.04 25.35
CA GLU A 610 27.36 19.98 25.39
C GLU A 610 28.42 20.12 24.29
N ILE A 611 28.13 20.88 23.22
CA ILE A 611 29.03 21.06 22.08
C ILE A 611 30.26 21.88 22.53
N PRO A 612 31.49 21.42 22.25
CA PRO A 612 32.70 22.16 22.61
C PRO A 612 32.68 23.61 22.08
N GLU A 613 33.02 24.59 22.93
CA GLU A 613 33.11 26.00 22.53
C GLU A 613 33.91 26.22 21.24
N PRO A 614 35.06 25.55 21.01
CA PRO A 614 35.84 25.77 19.79
C PRO A 614 35.08 25.41 18.50
N TRP A 615 34.11 24.49 18.55
CA TRP A 615 33.32 24.07 17.39
C TRP A 615 32.27 25.10 17.00
N ILE A 616 31.77 25.87 17.97
CA ILE A 616 30.73 26.88 17.78
C ILE A 616 31.27 28.31 17.84
N SER A 617 32.56 28.48 18.14
CA SER A 617 33.22 29.78 18.13
C SER A 617 33.08 30.43 16.75
N GLY A 618 32.50 31.63 16.73
CA GLY A 618 32.20 32.40 15.52
C GLY A 618 30.91 32.01 14.77
N LEU A 619 30.16 30.98 15.21
CA LEU A 619 28.86 30.64 14.63
C LEU A 619 27.73 31.38 15.35
N ASN A 620 26.72 31.83 14.60
CA ASN A 620 25.47 32.29 15.19
C ASN A 620 24.66 31.06 15.62
N VAL A 621 24.67 30.76 16.92
CA VAL A 621 24.01 29.57 17.52
C VAL A 621 22.51 29.53 17.18
N GLU A 622 21.81 30.67 17.28
CA GLU A 622 20.37 30.76 16.97
C GLU A 622 20.07 30.39 15.51
N ARG A 623 20.98 30.71 14.60
CA ARG A 623 20.82 30.43 13.17
C ARG A 623 21.32 29.04 12.76
N PHE A 624 22.43 28.56 13.33
CA PHE A 624 23.13 27.34 12.89
C PHE A 624 22.82 26.10 13.73
N LEU A 625 22.28 26.26 14.95
CA LEU A 625 22.03 25.14 15.86
C LEU A 625 20.58 25.07 16.35
N THR A 626 20.01 26.18 16.82
CA THR A 626 18.74 26.19 17.57
C THR A 626 17.56 26.84 16.85
N SER A 627 17.67 27.09 15.55
CA SER A 627 16.61 27.71 14.75
C SER A 627 15.32 26.89 14.83
N PRO A 628 14.16 27.49 15.11
CA PRO A 628 12.88 26.78 15.18
C PRO A 628 12.45 26.21 13.82
N GLN A 629 13.01 26.73 12.73
CA GLN A 629 12.72 26.31 11.36
C GLN A 629 14.00 25.93 10.62
N TYR A 630 13.91 24.95 9.74
CA TYR A 630 15.01 24.57 8.87
C TYR A 630 15.28 25.69 7.85
N ASP A 631 16.53 26.16 7.80
CA ASP A 631 17.04 27.16 6.85
C ASP A 631 17.94 26.48 5.80
N PRO A 632 17.47 26.28 4.54
CA PRO A 632 18.31 25.75 3.48
C PRO A 632 19.51 26.62 3.15
N ASP A 633 19.46 27.94 3.36
CA ASP A 633 20.58 28.85 3.01
C ASP A 633 21.79 28.69 3.93
N VAL A 634 21.58 28.10 5.12
CA VAL A 634 22.64 27.73 6.06
C VAL A 634 23.30 26.41 5.67
N ASN A 635 22.58 25.55 4.95
CA ASN A 635 23.06 24.26 4.53
C ASN A 635 23.96 24.39 3.28
N LYS A 636 25.16 23.80 3.34
CA LYS A 636 26.10 23.63 2.22
C LYS A 636 25.45 23.30 0.87
N TYR A 637 24.50 22.36 0.82
CA TYR A 637 23.86 21.92 -0.42
C TYR A 637 22.52 22.62 -0.72
N LYS A 638 22.13 23.62 0.08
CA LYS A 638 20.94 24.48 -0.14
C LYS A 638 19.61 23.73 -0.34
N VAL A 639 19.48 22.54 0.24
CA VAL A 639 18.27 21.70 0.14
C VAL A 639 17.87 21.13 1.49
N SER A 640 16.58 21.10 1.77
CA SER A 640 16.03 20.36 2.91
C SER A 640 15.73 18.92 2.51
N CYS A 641 16.26 17.95 3.25
CA CYS A 641 15.92 16.54 3.07
C CYS A 641 16.14 15.73 4.34
N GLY A 642 15.75 14.46 4.33
CA GLY A 642 15.84 13.58 5.49
C GLY A 642 14.60 13.67 6.38
N GLN A 643 14.56 12.78 7.37
CA GLN A 643 13.46 12.72 8.34
C GLN A 643 13.77 13.65 9.52
N SER A 644 12.73 14.22 10.10
CA SER A 644 12.78 15.00 11.34
C SER A 644 13.12 14.15 12.57
N ILE A 645 13.53 14.79 13.67
CA ILE A 645 13.83 14.09 14.94
C ILE A 645 12.56 13.44 15.51
N GLU A 646 11.41 14.06 15.29
CA GLU A 646 10.09 13.55 15.67
C GLU A 646 9.74 12.26 14.90
N GLU A 647 10.06 12.20 13.60
CA GLU A 647 9.90 10.99 12.79
C GLU A 647 10.90 9.89 13.21
N TRP A 648 12.12 10.27 13.60
CA TRP A 648 13.09 9.33 14.15
C TRP A 648 12.67 8.78 15.51
N GLU A 649 12.07 9.61 16.37
CA GLU A 649 11.47 9.18 17.63
C GLU A 649 10.33 8.19 17.36
N ALA A 650 9.43 8.51 16.42
CA ALA A 650 8.31 7.66 16.03
C ALA A 650 8.75 6.32 15.42
N ALA A 651 9.85 6.32 14.66
CA ALA A 651 10.45 5.11 14.08
C ALA A 651 11.23 4.26 15.09
N GLY A 652 11.35 4.70 16.35
CA GLY A 652 12.13 4.02 17.39
C GLY A 652 13.64 4.08 17.14
N TRP A 653 14.11 5.07 16.39
CA TRP A 653 15.53 5.20 16.02
C TRP A 653 16.36 5.95 17.06
N ILE A 654 15.70 6.61 18.02
CA ILE A 654 16.31 7.33 19.13
C ILE A 654 16.40 6.43 20.37
N SER A 655 17.61 6.26 20.88
CA SER A 655 17.85 5.63 22.18
C SER A 655 17.90 6.71 23.26
N HIS A 656 16.73 7.07 23.81
CA HIS A 656 16.59 8.13 24.81
C HIS A 656 17.37 7.90 26.12
N GLU A 657 17.83 6.67 26.36
CA GLU A 657 18.71 6.34 27.50
C GLU A 657 20.14 6.84 27.30
N HIS A 658 20.53 7.13 26.05
CA HIS A 658 21.87 7.60 25.70
C HIS A 658 21.82 8.95 25.01
N ASP A 659 21.12 9.06 23.87
CA ASP A 659 21.18 10.22 22.97
C ASP A 659 19.77 10.62 22.54
N VAL A 660 19.24 11.70 23.15
CA VAL A 660 17.84 12.14 22.99
C VAL A 660 17.51 12.74 21.63
N ARG A 661 18.51 13.16 20.85
CA ARG A 661 18.36 13.60 19.46
C ARG A 661 18.79 12.55 18.42
N GLY A 662 19.24 11.38 18.85
CA GLY A 662 19.60 10.26 17.97
C GLY A 662 20.99 10.37 17.34
N TRP A 663 21.11 10.01 16.07
CA TRP A 663 22.39 9.78 15.35
C TRP A 663 23.43 10.88 15.50
N PHE A 664 23.09 12.16 15.27
CA PHE A 664 24.13 13.18 15.22
C PHE A 664 24.65 13.52 16.62
N GLN A 665 23.78 13.56 17.62
CA GLN A 665 24.19 13.65 19.04
C GLN A 665 24.98 12.42 19.50
N TRP A 666 24.61 11.22 19.04
CA TRP A 666 25.43 10.03 19.25
C TRP A 666 26.83 10.21 18.63
N TYR A 667 26.90 10.69 17.38
CA TYR A 667 28.14 10.85 16.64
C TYR A 667 29.07 11.89 17.27
N THR A 668 28.54 13.02 17.77
CA THR A 668 29.33 14.04 18.47
C THR A 668 30.01 13.48 19.72
N ARG A 669 29.30 12.66 20.50
CA ARG A 669 29.83 12.05 21.73
C ARG A 669 30.76 10.89 21.43
N PHE A 670 30.42 10.04 20.46
CA PHE A 670 31.26 8.96 19.97
C PHE A 670 32.61 9.50 19.45
N PHE A 671 32.59 10.58 18.68
CA PHE A 671 33.78 11.29 18.19
C PHE A 671 34.69 11.79 19.32
N ARG A 672 34.10 12.23 20.44
CA ARG A 672 34.80 12.71 21.64
C ARG A 672 35.25 11.58 22.58
N GLY A 673 35.12 10.33 22.14
CA GLY A 673 35.58 9.15 22.86
C GLY A 673 34.57 8.53 23.83
N ARG A 674 33.29 8.94 23.79
CA ARG A 674 32.24 8.25 24.55
C ARG A 674 31.95 6.89 23.91
N ARG A 675 31.86 5.83 24.71
CA ARG A 675 31.34 4.53 24.28
C ARG A 675 30.12 4.09 25.07
N CYS A 676 29.13 3.48 24.42
CA CYS A 676 27.93 2.95 25.06
C CYS A 676 27.35 1.74 24.30
N GLU A 677 26.31 1.11 24.86
CA GLU A 677 25.66 -0.08 24.30
C GLU A 677 24.99 0.16 22.92
N ASP A 678 24.77 1.41 22.52
CA ASP A 678 24.14 1.77 21.23
C ASP A 678 25.14 1.89 20.07
N ASP A 679 26.45 1.83 20.34
CA ASP A 679 27.50 2.13 19.35
C ASP A 679 27.45 1.18 18.14
N ASP A 680 27.37 -0.13 18.38
CA ASP A 680 27.31 -1.14 17.31
C ASP A 680 26.08 -0.95 16.40
N ARG A 681 24.95 -0.56 16.99
CA ARG A 681 23.72 -0.28 16.23
C ARG A 681 23.91 0.92 15.32
N GLN A 682 24.51 1.99 15.82
CA GLN A 682 24.70 3.24 15.09
C GLN A 682 25.77 3.09 13.99
N VAL A 683 26.89 2.42 14.28
CA VAL A 683 27.91 2.06 13.28
C VAL A 683 27.31 1.18 12.18
N SER A 684 26.48 0.19 12.52
CA SER A 684 25.78 -0.63 11.52
C SER A 684 24.86 0.21 10.62
N ARG A 685 24.16 1.20 11.17
CA ARG A 685 23.31 2.11 10.37
C ARG A 685 24.14 2.95 9.42
N TRP A 686 25.25 3.52 9.89
CA TRP A 686 26.18 4.25 9.05
C TRP A 686 26.70 3.39 7.90
N LYS A 687 27.16 2.16 8.18
CA LYS A 687 27.63 1.21 7.16
C LYS A 687 26.58 0.95 6.08
N LYS A 688 25.31 0.77 6.46
CA LYS A 688 24.19 0.56 5.53
C LYS A 688 23.84 1.80 4.72
N CYS A 689 24.02 3.00 5.27
CA CYS A 689 23.73 4.25 4.60
C CYS A 689 24.86 4.70 3.66
N VAL A 690 26.06 4.87 4.19
CA VAL A 690 27.18 5.52 3.50
C VAL A 690 28.54 4.80 3.63
N GLY A 691 28.57 3.63 4.28
CA GLY A 691 29.75 2.75 4.21
C GLY A 691 30.06 2.32 2.77
N GLU A 692 31.12 1.55 2.57
CA GLU A 692 31.61 1.13 1.24
C GLU A 692 30.50 0.52 0.35
N THR A 693 29.66 -0.35 0.93
CA THR A 693 28.49 -0.94 0.25
C THR A 693 27.18 -0.20 0.52
N GLY A 694 27.25 0.96 1.16
CA GLY A 694 26.11 1.74 1.65
C GLY A 694 25.21 2.23 0.51
N ARG A 695 23.89 2.19 0.76
CA ARG A 695 22.85 2.50 -0.24
C ARG A 695 23.07 3.89 -0.85
N TRP A 696 23.23 4.91 -0.01
CA TRP A 696 23.27 6.31 -0.45
C TRP A 696 24.60 6.66 -1.11
N ARG A 697 25.73 6.20 -0.56
CA ARG A 697 27.06 6.32 -1.20
C ARG A 697 27.04 5.73 -2.62
N ARG A 698 26.57 4.49 -2.78
CA ARG A 698 26.52 3.83 -4.10
C ARG A 698 25.60 4.53 -5.08
N MET A 699 24.42 4.99 -4.63
CA MET A 699 23.51 5.73 -5.49
C MET A 699 24.13 7.06 -5.93
N LEU A 700 24.84 7.76 -5.04
CA LEU A 700 25.49 9.03 -5.35
C LEU A 700 26.61 8.84 -6.36
N LEU A 701 27.53 7.89 -6.12
CA LEU A 701 28.60 7.56 -7.07
C LEU A 701 28.05 7.11 -8.44
N LYS A 702 26.93 6.37 -8.47
CA LYS A 702 26.25 6.04 -9.72
C LYS A 702 25.79 7.28 -10.48
N LYS A 703 25.29 8.31 -9.80
CA LYS A 703 24.90 9.57 -10.44
C LYS A 703 26.10 10.34 -10.97
N TYR A 704 27.20 10.40 -10.23
CA TYR A 704 28.48 10.91 -10.74
C TYR A 704 28.89 10.20 -12.03
N GLY A 705 28.80 8.87 -12.05
CA GLY A 705 29.09 8.06 -13.23
C GLY A 705 28.15 8.28 -14.41
N GLN A 706 26.88 8.58 -14.17
CA GLN A 706 25.89 8.91 -15.21
C GLN A 706 26.08 10.32 -15.77
N ALA A 707 26.51 11.25 -14.93
CA ALA A 707 26.85 12.62 -15.32
C ALA A 707 28.20 12.72 -16.05
N GLY A 708 28.95 11.62 -16.14
CA GLY A 708 30.28 11.60 -16.77
C GLY A 708 31.36 12.32 -15.95
N VAL A 709 31.07 12.63 -14.69
CA VAL A 709 32.00 13.34 -13.80
C VAL A 709 33.14 12.40 -13.40
N ARG A 710 34.37 12.86 -13.61
CA ARG A 710 35.60 12.10 -13.29
C ARG A 710 36.48 12.79 -12.26
N THR A 711 36.26 14.07 -12.02
CA THR A 711 36.97 14.86 -11.04
C THR A 711 35.99 15.43 -10.01
N VAL A 712 36.33 15.32 -8.74
CA VAL A 712 35.63 16.00 -7.65
C VAL A 712 36.44 17.23 -7.30
N PHE A 713 35.83 18.42 -7.44
CA PHE A 713 36.44 19.67 -7.01
C PHE A 713 36.10 19.89 -5.53
N ASP A 714 37.10 20.27 -4.72
CA ASP A 714 36.83 20.79 -3.39
C ASP A 714 36.14 22.17 -3.50
N ASP A 715 35.35 22.53 -2.49
CA ASP A 715 34.45 23.68 -2.51
C ASP A 715 35.14 24.98 -2.99
N GLY A 716 34.77 25.44 -4.19
CA GLY A 716 35.08 26.80 -4.67
C GLY A 716 35.94 26.93 -5.93
N GLU A 717 36.37 25.84 -6.58
CA GLU A 717 37.27 25.96 -7.73
C GLU A 717 36.62 25.84 -9.13
N ASP A 718 35.33 25.48 -9.26
CA ASP A 718 34.68 25.44 -10.58
C ASP A 718 33.14 25.68 -10.50
N GLU A 719 32.70 26.93 -10.70
CA GLU A 719 31.26 27.29 -10.73
C GLU A 719 30.51 26.76 -11.99
N GLU A 720 31.23 26.17 -12.95
CA GLU A 720 30.66 25.60 -14.19
C GLU A 720 30.55 24.05 -14.18
N GLY A 721 30.84 23.40 -13.05
CA GLY A 721 30.78 21.95 -12.90
C GLY A 721 29.36 21.36 -13.02
N VAL A 722 29.28 20.10 -13.49
CA VAL A 722 28.00 19.38 -13.58
C VAL A 722 27.47 19.10 -12.16
N GLU A 723 26.37 19.75 -11.79
CA GLU A 723 25.74 19.58 -10.47
C GLU A 723 25.10 18.19 -10.31
N VAL A 724 25.69 17.37 -9.42
CA VAL A 724 25.20 16.01 -9.17
C VAL A 724 24.27 16.00 -7.95
N SER A 725 22.96 16.17 -8.14
CA SER A 725 21.91 15.86 -7.15
C SER A 725 22.16 16.34 -5.69
N PRO A 726 21.90 17.63 -5.38
CA PRO A 726 22.11 18.22 -4.05
C PRO A 726 21.46 17.45 -2.89
N VAL A 727 20.27 16.88 -3.10
CA VAL A 727 19.53 16.09 -2.08
C VAL A 727 20.32 14.85 -1.64
N MET A 728 21.06 14.22 -2.55
CA MET A 728 21.81 13.00 -2.23
C MET A 728 23.14 13.30 -1.57
N HIS A 729 23.77 14.40 -1.97
CA HIS A 729 24.88 14.98 -1.23
C HIS A 729 24.48 15.30 0.20
N GLN A 730 23.38 16.02 0.37
CA GLN A 730 22.84 16.34 1.68
C GLN A 730 22.51 15.09 2.51
N THR A 731 21.91 14.09 1.89
CA THR A 731 21.61 12.83 2.57
C THR A 731 22.90 12.13 3.04
N CYS A 732 23.95 12.10 2.23
CA CYS A 732 25.23 11.52 2.64
C CYS A 732 25.92 12.35 3.73
N HIS A 733 25.81 13.68 3.62
CA HIS A 733 26.38 14.62 4.58
C HIS A 733 25.77 14.43 5.98
N HIS A 734 24.45 14.20 6.10
CA HIS A 734 23.82 13.85 7.39
C HIS A 734 24.45 12.63 8.08
N TRP A 735 25.08 11.73 7.30
CA TRP A 735 25.78 10.54 7.79
C TRP A 735 27.31 10.70 7.81
N ALA A 736 27.81 11.94 7.89
CA ALA A 736 29.24 12.24 7.98
C ALA A 736 30.07 11.72 6.79
N PHE A 737 29.47 11.70 5.60
CA PHE A 737 30.13 11.27 4.37
C PHE A 737 30.02 12.33 3.26
N GLU A 738 31.16 12.64 2.66
CA GLU A 738 31.30 13.46 1.46
C GLU A 738 32.05 12.68 0.37
N VAL A 739 31.63 12.84 -0.90
CA VAL A 739 32.33 12.24 -2.03
C VAL A 739 33.67 12.98 -2.24
N ARG A 740 34.75 12.22 -2.39
CA ARG A 740 36.11 12.73 -2.67
C ARG A 740 36.64 12.02 -3.91
N GLN A 741 37.74 12.53 -4.48
CA GLN A 741 38.34 12.01 -5.70
C GLN A 741 38.58 10.49 -5.64
N GLN A 742 39.15 9.99 -4.54
CA GLN A 742 39.40 8.55 -4.34
C GLN A 742 38.13 7.69 -4.49
N HIS A 743 36.98 8.14 -3.99
CA HIS A 743 35.73 7.38 -4.04
C HIS A 743 35.22 7.27 -5.47
N LEU A 744 35.49 8.30 -6.28
CA LEU A 744 35.15 8.34 -7.69
C LEU A 744 36.14 7.49 -8.50
N ASP A 745 37.44 7.55 -8.17
CA ASP A 745 38.47 6.72 -8.79
C ASP A 745 38.20 5.24 -8.54
N GLU A 746 37.95 4.82 -7.30
CA GLU A 746 37.53 3.45 -6.95
C GLU A 746 36.32 3.00 -7.76
N PHE A 747 35.30 3.87 -7.86
CA PHE A 747 34.08 3.58 -8.60
C PHE A 747 34.33 3.40 -10.11
N TRP A 748 35.24 4.17 -10.70
CA TRP A 748 35.59 4.06 -12.12
C TRP A 748 36.55 2.90 -12.41
N HIS A 749 37.44 2.53 -11.48
CA HIS A 749 38.34 1.39 -11.62
C HIS A 749 37.63 0.04 -11.43
N GLY A 750 36.54 0.00 -10.65
CA GLY A 750 35.72 -1.19 -10.43
C GLY A 750 34.65 -1.47 -11.51
N ARG A 751 34.70 -0.78 -12.66
CA ARG A 751 33.73 -0.91 -13.77
C ARG A 751 34.31 -1.59 -15.01
#